data_AF-A0A3N5JM48-F1
#
_entry.id   AF-A0A3N5JM48-F1
#
_cell.length_a   1.000
_cell.length_b   1.000
_cell.length_c   1.000
_cell.angle_alpha   90.00
_cell.angle_beta   90.00
_cell.angle_gamma   90.00
#
_symmetry.space_group_name_H-M   'P 1'
#
loop_
_entity.id
_entity.type
_entity.pdbx_description
1 polymer ?
#
loop_
_entity_poly.entity_id
_entity_poly.type
_entity_poly.pdbx_seq_one_letter_code
_entity_poly.pdbx_strand_id
1 'polypeptide(L)'
;MNKYFIILSRMAFLVGIISSWLFAQMEELHGDYLEYRRGIHSGNKFRTTFYNDGYFGAKNQPPDIGGEWPINSGRLYMWDADLFVGAEVIDSEGALKHIMSEVLSNELSWSIGDRSPSGEPWTFLPLPGFANPDTTLVAMSKLKFSWPYFWPDKVEDAVDPGWAGSWNGYFGKNVFNADEESYSVSDDYANAEFKFYPDSSDLTRRGLGIRNYTRGFQWSNTLVEDILFVLYDFENVGTTNHDKVVFAYKFGNNMGQTTKGEDGSDDCGTYLLQDDVAFLYDYDDIGYGGFSPVGLFGGAFLESPGNPFDGIDNDGDGKEGAGAVIAEEMFLPETLTLNAPIVLIDYQSFTRRVMTLAKALEEAGGDTLKIRYQDQIFKYWNGKLLEENPYNLVDDNLNGLIDENTGSTFGSDNVIMTTYLYIGAKCVDYLTGEGLDNPLLDERRDDGIDNDHDWNLVFDDLGADGAPYTYDYGEGDGKPTFGEPHFDKTDIDETDMIGLTSFTLYRYEEIPHWEDELVWENVQPGFLDDVLQNANVELLYGSGFFPMPVQKIERFSMAILCGENQDDFIDNKQWASKAYSENYNFAKAPSLPIVRAVTGDKKVTLFWDDFAEQSTDPLTGLDFEGYRVYRSTDPAFRDMNVITDGKGLDLARKPLVQFDLINEYEGYSEIPFVGKGVQFWLGDNTGIVHTWTDTTVRNGFTYYYAVTAYDHGSVELKIPPSETNYSITLSPSGDIEEKGPNVVIARPEAPAAGYVAARLDSVKLLSGGTTTGRMGYKIMDPSLIKDGHVYHITFEDTLIEINNGPDTLRTNYFYLTDVTKADTPDTLIAR
;
A
#
# COMPACT_ATOMS: atom_id res chain seq x y z
N MET A 1 -10.17 -32.73 55.60
CA MET A 1 -9.28 -32.30 54.49
C MET A 1 -10.18 -32.12 53.27
N ASN A 2 -10.27 -30.88 52.80
CA ASN A 2 -11.50 -30.29 52.27
C ASN A 2 -11.80 -30.67 50.81
N LYS A 3 -13.01 -31.17 50.54
CA LYS A 3 -13.56 -31.32 49.18
C LYS A 3 -13.49 -30.03 48.36
N TYR A 4 -13.50 -28.87 49.03
CA TYR A 4 -13.30 -27.55 48.42
C TYR A 4 -11.91 -27.36 47.79
N PHE A 5 -10.85 -27.95 48.35
CA PHE A 5 -9.49 -27.79 47.82
C PHE A 5 -9.28 -28.61 46.54
N ILE A 6 -9.95 -29.76 46.44
CA ILE A 6 -9.92 -30.62 45.24
C ILE A 6 -10.79 -30.02 44.11
N ILE A 7 -11.88 -29.32 44.44
CA ILE A 7 -12.71 -28.62 43.45
C ILE A 7 -12.01 -27.37 42.92
N LEU A 8 -11.33 -26.60 43.79
CA LEU A 8 -10.52 -25.45 43.36
C LEU A 8 -9.29 -25.88 42.56
N SER A 9 -8.60 -26.96 42.93
CA SER A 9 -7.48 -27.46 42.13
C SER A 9 -7.94 -28.04 40.79
N ARG A 10 -9.13 -28.65 40.72
CA ARG A 10 -9.70 -29.13 39.46
C ARG A 10 -10.26 -28.00 38.59
N MET A 11 -10.78 -26.91 39.15
CA MET A 11 -11.16 -25.71 38.38
C MET A 11 -9.92 -24.94 37.92
N ALA A 12 -8.86 -24.82 38.72
CA ALA A 12 -7.61 -24.19 38.29
C ALA A 12 -6.87 -25.03 37.24
N PHE A 13 -6.95 -26.36 37.33
CA PHE A 13 -6.40 -27.28 36.31
C PHE A 13 -7.31 -27.37 35.08
N LEU A 14 -8.63 -27.16 35.19
CA LEU A 14 -9.51 -26.98 34.02
C LEU A 14 -9.29 -25.62 33.36
N VAL A 15 -9.15 -24.53 34.11
CA VAL A 15 -8.91 -23.18 33.56
C VAL A 15 -7.51 -23.08 32.96
N GLY A 16 -6.49 -23.71 33.58
CA GLY A 16 -5.14 -23.79 33.03
C GLY A 16 -4.97 -24.82 31.91
N ILE A 17 -5.92 -25.74 31.71
CA ILE A 17 -5.98 -26.61 30.52
C ILE A 17 -6.89 -25.98 29.44
N ILE A 18 -7.89 -25.17 29.79
CA ILE A 18 -8.77 -24.49 28.82
C ILE A 18 -8.08 -23.25 28.24
N SER A 19 -7.14 -22.61 28.95
CA SER A 19 -6.33 -21.52 28.38
C SER A 19 -5.23 -22.00 27.41
N SER A 20 -5.01 -23.31 27.31
CA SER A 20 -4.09 -23.94 26.36
C SER A 20 -4.80 -24.72 25.27
N TRP A 21 -6.12 -24.54 25.10
CA TRP A 21 -6.82 -25.00 23.91
C TRP A 21 -6.84 -23.86 22.88
N LEU A 22 -5.92 -23.99 21.93
CA LEU A 22 -6.07 -23.60 20.53
C LEU A 22 -6.19 -22.09 20.26
N PHE A 23 -5.15 -21.32 20.60
CA PHE A 23 -4.73 -20.34 19.61
C PHE A 23 -4.01 -21.14 18.52
N ALA A 24 -4.47 -21.05 17.28
CA ALA A 24 -3.73 -21.65 16.18
C ALA A 24 -2.38 -20.91 16.12
N GLN A 25 -1.29 -21.64 16.35
CA GLN A 25 0.04 -21.10 16.10
C GLN A 25 0.17 -20.91 14.59
N MET A 26 0.85 -19.85 14.14
CA MET A 26 1.05 -19.57 12.71
C MET A 26 1.59 -20.79 11.95
N GLU A 27 2.39 -21.64 12.60
CA GLU A 27 2.91 -22.89 12.03
C GLU A 27 1.83 -23.92 11.65
N GLU A 28 0.70 -23.94 12.37
CA GLU A 28 -0.41 -24.89 12.13
C GLU A 28 -1.46 -24.36 11.13
N LEU A 29 -1.35 -23.09 10.73
CA LEU A 29 -2.27 -22.47 9.78
C LEU A 29 -1.81 -22.69 8.33
N HIS A 30 -2.77 -23.03 7.48
CA HIS A 30 -2.59 -23.18 6.04
C HIS A 30 -3.76 -22.53 5.30
N GLY A 31 -3.54 -22.14 4.05
CA GLY A 31 -4.55 -21.57 3.18
C GLY A 31 -5.77 -22.49 3.01
N ASP A 32 -6.95 -21.89 2.97
CA ASP A 32 -8.23 -22.57 2.70
C ASP A 32 -9.10 -21.70 1.79
N TYR A 33 -9.63 -22.28 0.71
CA TYR A 33 -10.56 -21.61 -0.19
C TYR A 33 -11.84 -21.14 0.53
N LEU A 34 -12.22 -21.74 1.65
CA LEU A 34 -13.35 -21.29 2.46
C LEU A 34 -13.13 -19.92 3.12
N GLU A 35 -11.87 -19.47 3.22
CA GLU A 35 -11.50 -18.18 3.78
C GLU A 35 -11.38 -17.08 2.73
N TYR A 36 -11.78 -17.37 1.49
CA TYR A 36 -11.77 -16.41 0.39
C TYR A 36 -12.75 -15.26 0.61
N ARG A 37 -12.23 -14.03 0.61
CA ARG A 37 -12.96 -12.81 1.01
C ARG A 37 -12.63 -11.67 0.06
N ARG A 38 -13.64 -10.82 -0.15
CA ARG A 38 -13.57 -9.66 -1.05
C ARG A 38 -13.37 -8.37 -0.25
N GLY A 39 -12.50 -7.49 -0.72
CA GLY A 39 -12.32 -6.14 -0.23
C GLY A 39 -12.52 -5.11 -1.36
N ILE A 40 -12.63 -3.84 -0.99
CA ILE A 40 -12.65 -2.72 -1.93
C ILE A 40 -11.71 -1.66 -1.37
N HIS A 41 -10.73 -1.25 -2.16
CA HIS A 41 -9.96 -0.03 -1.92
C HIS A 41 -10.66 1.13 -2.62
N SER A 42 -11.01 2.18 -1.88
CA SER A 42 -11.68 3.37 -2.43
C SER A 42 -11.44 4.63 -1.59
N GLY A 43 -10.24 4.75 -1.02
CA GLY A 43 -9.82 5.82 -0.12
C GLY A 43 -9.38 7.10 -0.84
N ASN A 44 -9.04 7.00 -2.13
CA ASN A 44 -8.56 8.11 -2.96
C ASN A 44 -9.17 8.10 -4.38
N LYS A 45 -8.48 8.67 -5.38
CA LYS A 45 -8.99 8.76 -6.76
C LYS A 45 -8.96 7.43 -7.50
N PHE A 46 -8.18 6.44 -7.08
CA PHE A 46 -8.21 5.10 -7.63
C PHE A 46 -9.10 4.20 -6.78
N ARG A 47 -9.96 3.39 -7.41
CA ARG A 47 -10.68 2.32 -6.71
C ARG A 47 -10.59 1.00 -7.41
N THR A 48 -10.53 -0.08 -6.62
CA THR A 48 -10.58 -1.43 -7.14
C THR A 48 -11.13 -2.43 -6.13
N THR A 49 -11.72 -3.51 -6.63
CA THR A 49 -11.96 -4.71 -5.82
C THR A 49 -10.65 -5.46 -5.63
N PHE A 50 -10.46 -6.10 -4.49
CA PHE A 50 -9.32 -6.99 -4.26
C PHE A 50 -9.76 -8.18 -3.41
N TYR A 51 -8.94 -9.21 -3.36
CA TYR A 51 -9.18 -10.42 -2.58
C TYR A 51 -7.97 -10.77 -1.71
N ASN A 52 -8.22 -11.49 -0.61
CA ASN A 52 -7.25 -11.76 0.44
C ASN A 52 -6.19 -12.84 0.12
N ASP A 53 -6.10 -13.27 -1.14
CA ASP A 53 -5.00 -14.06 -1.69
C ASP A 53 -3.89 -13.18 -2.32
N GLY A 54 -4.18 -11.91 -2.58
CA GLY A 54 -3.27 -10.96 -3.24
C GLY A 54 -3.77 -10.46 -4.61
N TYR A 55 -4.94 -10.95 -5.08
CA TYR A 55 -5.54 -10.55 -6.36
C TYR A 55 -6.21 -9.16 -6.30
N PHE A 56 -6.05 -8.36 -7.35
CA PHE A 56 -6.76 -7.10 -7.54
C PHE A 56 -7.57 -7.10 -8.85
N GLY A 57 -8.67 -6.36 -8.90
CA GLY A 57 -9.54 -6.27 -10.06
C GLY A 57 -10.83 -7.09 -9.95
N ALA A 58 -11.39 -7.47 -11.10
CA ALA A 58 -12.75 -7.98 -11.22
C ALA A 58 -12.83 -9.45 -11.63
N LYS A 59 -13.37 -10.27 -10.73
CA LYS A 59 -13.68 -11.68 -10.99
C LYS A 59 -15.11 -11.87 -11.44
N ASN A 60 -16.04 -11.21 -10.76
CA ASN A 60 -17.48 -11.36 -10.96
C ASN A 60 -18.10 -9.98 -11.21
N GLN A 61 -18.41 -9.66 -12.47
CA GLN A 61 -19.07 -8.39 -12.79
C GLN A 61 -20.56 -8.55 -13.09
N PRO A 62 -21.43 -7.75 -12.40
CA PRO A 62 -21.27 -7.13 -11.08
C PRO A 62 -21.23 -8.17 -9.93
N PRO A 63 -20.73 -7.85 -8.72
CA PRO A 63 -20.49 -6.51 -8.14
C PRO A 63 -19.03 -6.02 -8.14
N ASP A 64 -18.09 -6.75 -8.73
CA ASP A 64 -16.68 -6.37 -8.71
C ASP A 64 -16.40 -5.13 -9.56
N ILE A 65 -15.36 -4.39 -9.14
CA ILE A 65 -14.82 -3.21 -9.80
C ILE A 65 -13.41 -3.58 -10.23
N GLY A 66 -13.08 -3.37 -11.50
CA GLY A 66 -11.69 -3.44 -11.98
C GLY A 66 -10.85 -2.33 -11.34
N GLY A 67 -10.02 -1.60 -12.08
CA GLY A 67 -9.41 -0.35 -11.62
C GLY A 67 -10.19 0.80 -12.23
N GLU A 68 -10.89 1.60 -11.43
CA GLU A 68 -11.58 2.80 -11.92
C GLU A 68 -10.84 4.05 -11.47
N TRP A 69 -10.48 4.88 -12.44
CA TRP A 69 -9.78 6.12 -12.20
C TRP A 69 -10.19 7.22 -13.20
N PRO A 70 -10.43 8.46 -12.75
CA PRO A 70 -10.73 8.82 -11.37
C PRO A 70 -11.98 8.08 -10.87
N ILE A 71 -12.10 7.92 -9.56
CA ILE A 71 -13.22 7.24 -8.90
C ILE A 71 -14.57 7.83 -9.35
N ASN A 72 -15.53 6.96 -9.66
CA ASN A 72 -16.87 7.29 -10.19
C ASN A 72 -16.90 7.96 -11.58
N SER A 73 -15.78 7.99 -12.32
CA SER A 73 -15.75 8.46 -13.72
C SER A 73 -16.43 7.49 -14.68
N GLY A 74 -16.47 6.20 -14.33
CA GLY A 74 -16.81 5.09 -15.18
C GLY A 74 -15.70 4.68 -16.15
N ARG A 75 -14.48 5.20 -16.02
CA ARG A 75 -13.31 4.84 -16.86
C ARG A 75 -12.51 3.75 -16.17
N LEU A 76 -12.21 2.68 -16.88
CA LEU A 76 -11.57 1.48 -16.34
C LEU A 76 -10.16 1.33 -16.92
N TYR A 77 -9.20 1.08 -16.04
CA TYR A 77 -7.76 1.02 -16.34
C TYR A 77 -7.12 -0.33 -16.00
N MET A 78 -7.82 -1.16 -15.21
CA MET A 78 -7.35 -2.49 -14.82
C MET A 78 -8.56 -3.42 -14.84
N TRP A 79 -8.43 -4.58 -15.45
CA TRP A 79 -9.43 -5.64 -15.36
C TRP A 79 -9.08 -6.60 -14.24
N ASP A 80 -7.85 -7.07 -14.23
CA ASP A 80 -7.25 -7.93 -13.21
C ASP A 80 -5.77 -7.56 -13.00
N ALA A 81 -5.28 -7.86 -11.80
CA ALA A 81 -3.87 -7.83 -11.50
C ALA A 81 -3.50 -9.05 -10.66
N ASP A 82 -2.51 -9.79 -11.16
CA ASP A 82 -2.16 -11.11 -10.70
C ASP A 82 -0.71 -11.15 -10.25
N LEU A 83 -0.52 -11.62 -9.02
CA LEU A 83 0.79 -11.84 -8.40
C LEU A 83 1.30 -13.24 -8.76
N PHE A 84 2.61 -13.34 -9.01
CA PHE A 84 3.35 -14.58 -9.17
C PHE A 84 4.63 -14.59 -8.32
N VAL A 85 4.90 -15.72 -7.69
CA VAL A 85 6.19 -16.06 -7.08
C VAL A 85 6.65 -17.38 -7.67
N GLY A 86 7.71 -17.34 -8.47
CA GLY A 86 8.25 -18.50 -9.16
C GLY A 86 9.55 -18.99 -8.56
N ALA A 87 9.83 -20.29 -8.55
CA ALA A 87 11.17 -20.78 -8.25
C ALA A 87 11.59 -22.01 -9.06
N GLU A 88 12.89 -22.09 -9.35
CA GLU A 88 13.53 -23.27 -9.93
C GLU A 88 13.84 -24.31 -8.85
N VAL A 89 13.29 -25.51 -9.00
CA VAL A 89 13.44 -26.61 -8.03
C VAL A 89 13.74 -27.94 -8.71
N ILE A 90 14.30 -28.87 -7.94
CA ILE A 90 14.39 -30.28 -8.32
C ILE A 90 13.29 -31.05 -7.58
N ASP A 91 12.36 -31.63 -8.32
CA ASP A 91 11.27 -32.40 -7.73
C ASP A 91 11.75 -33.75 -7.16
N SER A 92 10.86 -34.47 -6.48
CA SER A 92 11.19 -35.77 -5.88
C SER A 92 11.52 -36.88 -6.90
N GLU A 93 11.30 -36.65 -8.19
CA GLU A 93 11.68 -37.55 -9.28
C GLU A 93 13.05 -37.19 -9.91
N GLY A 94 13.66 -36.08 -9.47
CA GLY A 94 14.93 -35.57 -9.96
C GLY A 94 14.80 -34.75 -11.25
N ALA A 95 13.60 -34.25 -11.56
CA ALA A 95 13.37 -33.36 -12.69
C ALA A 95 13.49 -31.90 -12.26
N LEU A 96 14.14 -31.08 -13.10
CA LEU A 96 14.09 -29.63 -12.99
C LEU A 96 12.67 -29.15 -13.28
N LYS A 97 12.17 -28.25 -12.44
CA LYS A 97 10.84 -27.65 -12.53
C LYS A 97 10.92 -26.17 -12.18
N HIS A 98 10.18 -25.35 -12.90
CA HIS A 98 9.82 -24.01 -12.45
C HIS A 98 8.41 -24.11 -11.89
N ILE A 99 8.25 -23.87 -10.58
CA ILE A 99 6.93 -23.80 -9.95
C ILE A 99 6.57 -22.32 -9.85
N MET A 100 5.45 -21.93 -10.43
CA MET A 100 4.84 -20.62 -10.25
C MET A 100 3.76 -20.75 -9.19
N SER A 101 3.82 -19.92 -8.17
CA SER A 101 2.74 -19.75 -7.19
C SER A 101 2.05 -18.44 -7.48
N GLU A 102 0.82 -18.53 -7.95
CA GLU A 102 0.03 -17.41 -8.42
C GLU A 102 -1.26 -17.25 -7.60
N VAL A 103 -1.95 -16.13 -7.79
CA VAL A 103 -3.25 -15.89 -7.16
C VAL A 103 -4.35 -16.61 -7.91
N LEU A 104 -5.46 -16.89 -7.22
CA LEU A 104 -6.67 -17.27 -7.93
C LEU A 104 -7.14 -16.03 -8.68
N SER A 105 -7.28 -16.08 -10.01
CA SER A 105 -7.75 -14.92 -10.79
C SER A 105 -9.24 -15.08 -11.19
N ASN A 106 -9.64 -14.48 -12.32
CA ASN A 106 -10.97 -14.57 -12.90
C ASN A 106 -11.29 -15.99 -13.42
N GLU A 107 -12.39 -16.58 -12.93
CA GLU A 107 -12.77 -17.99 -13.19
C GLU A 107 -13.21 -18.33 -14.63
N LEU A 108 -13.21 -17.36 -15.54
CA LEU A 108 -13.68 -17.52 -16.91
C LEU A 108 -12.61 -17.20 -17.97
N SER A 109 -11.36 -17.00 -17.55
CA SER A 109 -10.27 -16.52 -18.42
C SER A 109 -9.05 -17.44 -18.42
N TRP A 110 -8.06 -17.07 -19.23
CA TRP A 110 -6.72 -17.66 -19.33
C TRP A 110 -5.86 -17.33 -18.11
N SER A 111 -6.37 -16.46 -17.24
CA SER A 111 -5.70 -16.02 -16.02
C SER A 111 -6.02 -16.85 -14.77
N ILE A 112 -6.88 -17.87 -14.86
CA ILE A 112 -7.54 -18.52 -13.70
C ILE A 112 -6.62 -19.12 -12.62
N GLY A 113 -5.33 -19.27 -12.90
CA GLY A 113 -4.36 -19.97 -12.06
C GLY A 113 -4.53 -21.49 -12.10
N ASP A 114 -3.67 -22.19 -11.39
CA ASP A 114 -3.57 -23.62 -11.34
C ASP A 114 -4.76 -24.28 -10.65
N ARG A 115 -5.11 -25.46 -11.15
CA ARG A 115 -6.17 -26.29 -10.58
C ARG A 115 -5.83 -27.76 -10.60
N SER A 116 -6.25 -28.42 -9.53
CA SER A 116 -6.29 -29.87 -9.48
C SER A 116 -7.12 -30.48 -10.62
N PRO A 117 -6.92 -31.77 -10.95
CA PRO A 117 -7.79 -32.49 -11.89
C PRO A 117 -9.28 -32.51 -11.49
N SER A 118 -9.60 -32.24 -10.22
CA SER A 118 -10.95 -32.11 -9.69
C SER A 118 -11.52 -30.69 -9.76
N GLY A 119 -10.70 -29.69 -10.09
CA GLY A 119 -11.08 -28.28 -10.18
C GLY A 119 -10.80 -27.45 -8.93
N GLU A 120 -10.32 -28.06 -7.84
CA GLU A 120 -9.86 -27.31 -6.65
C GLU A 120 -8.65 -26.44 -7.00
N PRO A 121 -8.57 -25.19 -6.51
CA PRO A 121 -7.46 -24.27 -6.79
C PRO A 121 -6.15 -24.77 -6.18
N TRP A 122 -5.07 -24.60 -6.96
CA TRP A 122 -3.69 -24.88 -6.59
C TRP A 122 -2.87 -23.58 -6.60
N THR A 123 -3.48 -22.51 -6.10
CA THR A 123 -2.96 -21.14 -6.05
C THR A 123 -2.57 -20.75 -4.62
N PHE A 124 -2.16 -19.50 -4.41
CA PHE A 124 -2.23 -18.87 -3.09
C PHE A 124 -3.67 -18.91 -2.55
N LEU A 125 -3.83 -19.41 -1.31
CA LEU A 125 -5.11 -19.46 -0.62
C LEU A 125 -5.03 -18.71 0.72
N PRO A 126 -6.08 -17.95 1.11
CA PRO A 126 -6.06 -17.16 2.34
C PRO A 126 -6.02 -18.03 3.59
N LEU A 127 -5.29 -17.58 4.61
CA LEU A 127 -5.23 -18.23 5.92
C LEU A 127 -6.46 -17.88 6.76
N PRO A 128 -7.00 -18.84 7.53
CA PRO A 128 -8.08 -18.57 8.48
C PRO A 128 -7.61 -17.69 9.64
N GLY A 129 -8.53 -16.90 10.19
CA GLY A 129 -8.28 -16.05 11.37
C GLY A 129 -7.76 -14.64 11.07
N PHE A 130 -7.53 -14.26 9.81
CA PHE A 130 -7.12 -12.91 9.41
C PHE A 130 -8.28 -11.98 9.03
N ALA A 131 -9.52 -12.46 9.12
CA ALA A 131 -10.73 -11.68 8.94
C ALA A 131 -11.84 -12.21 9.83
N ASN A 132 -12.88 -11.39 10.06
CA ASN A 132 -14.03 -11.81 10.84
C ASN A 132 -14.80 -12.94 10.10
N PRO A 133 -14.97 -14.12 10.71
CA PRO A 133 -15.66 -15.25 10.08
C PRO A 133 -17.16 -14.99 9.84
N ASP A 134 -17.76 -13.99 10.49
CA ASP A 134 -19.19 -13.66 10.39
C ASP A 134 -19.52 -12.71 9.21
N THR A 135 -18.51 -12.28 8.44
CA THR A 135 -18.67 -11.46 7.22
C THR A 135 -18.05 -12.20 6.03
N THR A 136 -18.13 -11.63 4.82
CA THR A 136 -17.42 -12.10 3.62
C THR A 136 -16.36 -11.08 3.15
N LEU A 137 -16.03 -10.12 4.02
CA LEU A 137 -15.13 -9.01 3.71
C LEU A 137 -13.74 -9.23 4.29
N VAL A 138 -12.73 -8.70 3.59
CA VAL A 138 -11.36 -8.60 4.11
C VAL A 138 -11.30 -7.62 5.28
N ALA A 139 -10.33 -7.81 6.18
CA ALA A 139 -10.09 -6.88 7.27
C ALA A 139 -9.57 -5.54 6.74
N MET A 140 -10.27 -4.45 7.08
CA MET A 140 -9.95 -3.09 6.63
C MET A 140 -9.89 -2.14 7.82
N SER A 141 -8.93 -1.22 7.86
CA SER A 141 -8.74 -0.27 8.96
C SER A 141 -10.00 0.54 9.27
N LYS A 142 -10.72 0.99 8.23
CA LYS A 142 -11.99 1.74 8.35
C LYS A 142 -13.20 0.88 8.75
N LEU A 143 -13.11 -0.45 8.64
CA LEU A 143 -14.22 -1.39 8.89
C LEU A 143 -13.95 -2.26 10.12
N LYS A 144 -14.08 -1.69 11.32
CA LYS A 144 -13.85 -2.43 12.59
C LYS A 144 -14.60 -3.77 12.70
N PHE A 145 -15.77 -3.90 12.07
CA PHE A 145 -16.54 -5.14 12.10
C PHE A 145 -15.95 -6.25 11.23
N SER A 146 -15.01 -5.97 10.32
CA SER A 146 -14.36 -7.00 9.48
C SER A 146 -13.10 -7.59 10.11
N TRP A 147 -12.63 -7.06 11.25
CA TRP A 147 -11.44 -7.55 11.95
C TRP A 147 -11.71 -8.89 12.65
N PRO A 148 -10.74 -9.82 12.65
CA PRO A 148 -10.88 -11.07 13.38
C PRO A 148 -11.00 -10.83 14.89
N TYR A 149 -11.42 -11.87 15.62
CA TYR A 149 -11.51 -11.81 17.09
C TYR A 149 -10.15 -11.55 17.76
N PHE A 150 -9.08 -12.05 17.14
CA PHE A 150 -7.67 -11.82 17.46
C PHE A 150 -6.85 -12.06 16.18
N TRP A 151 -5.65 -11.48 16.10
CA TRP A 151 -4.71 -11.61 14.99
C TRP A 151 -3.74 -12.76 15.26
N PRO A 152 -3.72 -13.83 14.43
CA PRO A 152 -2.86 -14.99 14.66
C PRO A 152 -1.36 -14.65 14.72
N ASP A 153 -0.91 -13.71 13.88
CA ASP A 153 0.48 -13.24 13.81
C ASP A 153 0.91 -12.38 15.00
N LYS A 154 -0.04 -12.01 15.89
CA LYS A 154 0.23 -11.22 17.11
C LYS A 154 0.03 -12.00 18.39
N VAL A 155 -0.24 -13.31 18.33
CA VAL A 155 -0.50 -14.15 19.51
C VAL A 155 0.66 -14.13 20.51
N GLU A 156 1.89 -13.92 20.05
CA GLU A 156 3.08 -13.88 20.90
C GLU A 156 3.34 -12.53 21.58
N ASP A 157 2.52 -11.50 21.32
CA ASP A 157 2.64 -10.21 22.00
C ASP A 157 2.56 -10.40 23.52
N ALA A 158 3.58 -9.93 24.24
CA ALA A 158 3.73 -10.20 25.67
C ALA A 158 2.68 -9.49 26.54
N VAL A 159 2.06 -8.41 26.04
CA VAL A 159 1.16 -7.53 26.80
C VAL A 159 -0.29 -7.73 26.41
N ASP A 160 -0.57 -7.91 25.12
CA ASP A 160 -1.90 -8.17 24.58
C ASP A 160 -1.88 -9.23 23.48
N PRO A 161 -1.73 -10.52 23.82
CA PRO A 161 -1.73 -11.63 22.86
C PRO A 161 -2.86 -11.55 21.84
N GLY A 162 -2.49 -11.47 20.56
CA GLY A 162 -3.40 -11.44 19.42
C GLY A 162 -4.09 -10.09 19.20
N TRP A 163 -3.70 -9.03 19.91
CA TRP A 163 -4.20 -7.66 19.72
C TRP A 163 -5.75 -7.59 19.60
N ALA A 164 -6.46 -8.29 20.51
CA ALA A 164 -7.89 -8.48 20.39
C ALA A 164 -8.68 -7.16 20.33
N GLY A 165 -9.55 -7.01 19.34
CA GLY A 165 -10.37 -5.81 19.13
C GLY A 165 -9.59 -4.54 18.73
N SER A 166 -8.31 -4.69 18.39
CA SER A 166 -7.42 -3.64 17.89
C SER A 166 -7.09 -3.86 16.42
N TRP A 167 -6.72 -2.79 15.70
CA TRP A 167 -6.24 -2.88 14.33
C TRP A 167 -4.78 -3.37 14.31
N ASN A 168 -4.49 -4.35 13.43
CA ASN A 168 -3.14 -4.79 13.12
C ASN A 168 -2.55 -3.88 12.03
N GLY A 169 -2.25 -2.63 12.42
CA GLY A 169 -1.67 -1.65 11.53
C GLY A 169 -0.19 -1.91 11.26
N TYR A 170 0.26 -1.57 10.05
CA TYR A 170 1.66 -1.67 9.64
C TYR A 170 2.60 -0.95 10.62
N PHE A 171 2.19 0.25 11.07
CA PHE A 171 2.92 1.08 12.03
C PHE A 171 2.67 0.71 13.51
N GLY A 172 2.03 -0.43 13.74
CA GLY A 172 1.73 -0.94 15.06
C GLY A 172 0.25 -0.90 15.45
N LYS A 173 0.00 -1.31 16.68
CA LYS A 173 -1.33 -1.58 17.21
C LYS A 173 -2.19 -0.31 17.28
N ASN A 174 -3.35 -0.33 16.62
CA ASN A 174 -4.26 0.82 16.53
C ASN A 174 -3.61 2.10 15.98
N VAL A 175 -2.55 1.98 15.18
CA VAL A 175 -2.01 3.10 14.42
C VAL A 175 -2.69 3.13 13.06
N PHE A 176 -3.41 4.21 12.78
CA PHE A 176 -4.15 4.44 11.53
C PHE A 176 -3.39 5.47 10.70
N ASN A 177 -2.33 5.04 10.01
CA ASN A 177 -1.51 5.96 9.23
C ASN A 177 -2.14 6.33 7.89
N ALA A 178 -2.58 5.33 7.14
CA ALA A 178 -3.31 5.49 5.90
C ALA A 178 -4.79 5.80 6.15
N ASP A 179 -5.41 6.54 5.23
CA ASP A 179 -6.86 6.74 5.21
C ASP A 179 -7.58 5.40 5.03
N GLU A 180 -6.96 4.49 4.30
CA GLU A 180 -7.41 3.12 4.12
C GLU A 180 -6.21 2.16 4.14
N GLU A 181 -6.32 1.09 4.94
CA GLU A 181 -5.33 0.02 5.01
C GLU A 181 -6.07 -1.33 5.01
N SER A 182 -5.61 -2.28 4.21
CA SER A 182 -6.03 -3.68 4.22
C SER A 182 -4.92 -4.57 4.75
N TYR A 183 -5.28 -5.69 5.39
CA TYR A 183 -4.31 -6.71 5.78
C TYR A 183 -4.88 -8.12 5.59
N SER A 184 -4.11 -8.98 4.95
CA SER A 184 -4.43 -10.39 4.73
C SER A 184 -3.17 -11.24 4.66
N VAL A 185 -3.35 -12.56 4.84
CA VAL A 185 -2.26 -13.54 4.71
C VAL A 185 -2.77 -14.72 3.91
N SER A 186 -1.97 -15.19 2.96
CA SER A 186 -2.21 -16.37 2.13
C SER A 186 -0.96 -17.25 2.06
N ASP A 187 -1.10 -18.51 1.65
CA ASP A 187 0.04 -19.37 1.34
C ASP A 187 -0.25 -20.30 0.16
N ASP A 188 0.81 -20.85 -0.42
CA ASP A 188 0.78 -21.76 -1.57
C ASP A 188 0.64 -23.24 -1.15
N TYR A 189 0.24 -23.50 0.10
CA TYR A 189 0.27 -24.83 0.72
C TYR A 189 -0.45 -25.90 -0.11
N ALA A 190 -1.50 -25.50 -0.82
CA ALA A 190 -2.34 -26.38 -1.62
C ALA A 190 -1.81 -26.66 -3.03
N ASN A 191 -0.80 -25.93 -3.53
CA ASN A 191 -0.31 -26.07 -4.90
C ASN A 191 0.40 -27.42 -5.10
N ALA A 192 -0.35 -28.44 -5.54
CA ALA A 192 0.16 -29.80 -5.67
C ALA A 192 0.56 -30.19 -7.09
N GLU A 193 0.74 -29.22 -8.00
CA GLU A 193 0.98 -29.44 -9.43
C GLU A 193 2.18 -30.35 -9.68
N PHE A 194 3.32 -30.03 -9.07
CA PHE A 194 4.54 -30.84 -9.12
C PHE A 194 4.79 -31.64 -7.86
N LYS A 195 5.49 -32.78 -7.98
CA LYS A 195 5.89 -33.65 -6.84
C LYS A 195 7.07 -33.08 -6.06
N PHE A 196 6.95 -31.83 -5.66
CA PHE A 196 7.86 -31.14 -4.79
C PHE A 196 7.26 -31.05 -3.37
N TYR A 197 8.12 -31.10 -2.36
CA TYR A 197 7.75 -31.12 -0.94
C TYR A 197 8.68 -30.15 -0.21
N PRO A 198 8.30 -28.86 -0.11
CA PRO A 198 9.19 -27.82 0.41
C PRO A 198 9.50 -27.99 1.90
N ASP A 199 8.69 -28.75 2.64
CA ASP A 199 8.81 -28.98 4.06
C ASP A 199 9.02 -30.47 4.38
N SER A 200 10.19 -30.78 4.92
CA SER A 200 10.58 -32.13 5.34
C SER A 200 9.94 -32.55 6.67
N SER A 201 9.39 -31.60 7.43
CA SER A 201 8.65 -31.82 8.67
C SER A 201 7.14 -32.01 8.44
N ASP A 202 6.60 -31.44 7.36
CA ASP A 202 5.23 -31.61 6.88
C ASP A 202 5.16 -31.95 5.39
N LEU A 203 5.09 -33.24 5.07
CA LEU A 203 4.96 -33.73 3.68
C LEU A 203 3.59 -33.46 3.05
N THR A 204 2.65 -32.85 3.78
CA THR A 204 1.36 -32.41 3.22
C THR A 204 1.40 -30.98 2.70
N ARG A 205 2.41 -30.18 3.09
CA ARG A 205 2.70 -28.90 2.46
C ARG A 205 3.21 -29.11 1.04
N ARG A 206 2.62 -28.38 0.09
CA ARG A 206 2.98 -28.36 -1.33
C ARG A 206 3.40 -26.94 -1.72
N GLY A 207 3.39 -26.63 -3.01
CA GLY A 207 3.91 -25.38 -3.55
C GLY A 207 5.41 -25.23 -3.28
N LEU A 208 5.85 -23.98 -3.24
CA LEU A 208 7.18 -23.56 -2.80
C LEU A 208 7.29 -23.47 -1.27
N GLY A 209 6.18 -23.52 -0.54
CA GLY A 209 6.16 -23.34 0.91
C GLY A 209 6.32 -21.87 1.29
N ILE A 210 5.75 -20.98 0.48
CA ILE A 210 5.80 -19.54 0.65
C ILE A 210 4.49 -19.07 1.27
N ARG A 211 4.61 -18.24 2.31
CA ARG A 211 3.51 -17.50 2.90
C ARG A 211 3.62 -16.03 2.49
N ASN A 212 2.52 -15.49 2.00
CA ASN A 212 2.40 -14.10 1.56
C ASN A 212 1.60 -13.30 2.59
N TYR A 213 2.20 -12.25 3.16
CA TYR A 213 1.48 -11.24 3.92
C TYR A 213 1.26 -10.02 3.03
N THR A 214 0.00 -9.69 2.75
CA THR A 214 -0.37 -8.61 1.84
C THR A 214 -0.96 -7.43 2.62
N ARG A 215 -0.48 -6.22 2.29
CA ARG A 215 -1.11 -4.96 2.71
C ARG A 215 -1.39 -4.08 1.51
N GLY A 216 -2.45 -3.29 1.61
CA GLY A 216 -2.80 -2.27 0.62
C GLY A 216 -3.08 -0.96 1.33
N PHE A 217 -2.57 0.16 0.81
CA PHE A 217 -2.70 1.48 1.41
C PHE A 217 -3.18 2.52 0.40
N GLN A 218 -4.06 3.39 0.85
CA GLN A 218 -4.44 4.59 0.13
C GLN A 218 -4.47 5.81 1.05
N TRP A 219 -4.00 6.93 0.51
CA TRP A 219 -4.12 8.25 1.11
C TRP A 219 -4.81 9.19 0.14
N SER A 220 -5.57 10.12 0.70
CA SER A 220 -6.19 11.22 -0.03
C SER A 220 -5.31 12.48 -0.10
N ASN A 221 -4.06 12.39 0.36
CA ASN A 221 -3.09 13.46 0.19
C ASN A 221 -2.86 13.69 -1.31
N THR A 222 -2.91 14.96 -1.74
CA THR A 222 -2.80 15.38 -3.15
C THR A 222 -1.53 14.92 -3.87
N LEU A 223 -0.48 14.53 -3.14
CA LEU A 223 0.77 14.03 -3.72
C LEU A 223 0.68 12.56 -4.12
N VAL A 224 -0.24 11.79 -3.54
CA VAL A 224 -0.32 10.32 -3.71
C VAL A 224 -1.77 9.81 -3.86
N GLU A 225 -2.72 10.70 -4.17
CA GLU A 225 -4.14 10.36 -4.30
C GLU A 225 -4.50 9.56 -5.56
N ASP A 226 -3.55 9.41 -6.48
CA ASP A 226 -3.66 8.64 -7.74
C ASP A 226 -2.96 7.28 -7.66
N ILE A 227 -2.66 6.82 -6.43
CA ILE A 227 -1.77 5.68 -6.16
C ILE A 227 -2.45 4.69 -5.20
N LEU A 228 -2.32 3.39 -5.48
CA LEU A 228 -2.58 2.31 -4.53
C LEU A 228 -1.24 1.64 -4.21
N PHE A 229 -0.79 1.75 -2.97
CA PHE A 229 0.43 1.09 -2.52
C PHE A 229 0.08 -0.34 -2.09
N VAL A 230 0.90 -1.30 -2.49
CA VAL A 230 0.73 -2.71 -2.12
C VAL A 230 2.06 -3.25 -1.60
N LEU A 231 2.04 -3.87 -0.43
CA LEU A 231 3.18 -4.55 0.16
C LEU A 231 2.93 -6.05 0.16
N TYR A 232 3.94 -6.79 -0.26
CA TYR A 232 3.99 -8.24 -0.20
C TYR A 232 5.23 -8.66 0.59
N ASP A 233 5.03 -9.29 1.74
CA ASP A 233 6.09 -9.97 2.48
C ASP A 233 5.98 -11.47 2.21
N PHE A 234 7.01 -12.06 1.60
CA PHE A 234 7.08 -13.49 1.33
C PHE A 234 7.96 -14.16 2.35
N GLU A 235 7.40 -15.10 3.12
CA GLU A 235 8.12 -15.90 4.10
C GLU A 235 8.30 -17.33 3.61
N ASN A 236 9.52 -17.86 3.61
CA ASN A 236 9.76 -19.28 3.42
C ASN A 236 9.47 -20.03 4.72
N VAL A 237 8.26 -20.58 4.83
CA VAL A 237 7.80 -21.34 6.00
C VAL A 237 8.12 -22.84 5.91
N GLY A 238 8.82 -23.26 4.83
CA GLY A 238 9.25 -24.64 4.62
C GLY A 238 10.61 -24.95 5.28
N THR A 239 11.25 -26.01 4.78
CA THR A 239 12.61 -26.42 5.20
C THR A 239 13.62 -26.50 4.04
N THR A 240 13.23 -26.02 2.87
CA THR A 240 14.03 -26.04 1.64
C THR A 240 14.38 -24.61 1.27
N ASN A 241 15.66 -24.32 1.03
CA ASN A 241 16.08 -23.04 0.48
C ASN A 241 15.76 -23.01 -1.01
N HIS A 242 15.30 -21.86 -1.50
CA HIS A 242 15.17 -21.60 -2.94
C HIS A 242 16.23 -20.58 -3.33
N ASP A 243 17.10 -20.91 -4.26
CA ASP A 243 18.21 -20.01 -4.63
C ASP A 243 17.86 -19.13 -5.84
N LYS A 244 16.89 -19.57 -6.65
CA LYS A 244 16.46 -18.89 -7.87
C LYS A 244 14.96 -18.66 -7.82
N VAL A 245 14.55 -17.56 -7.20
CA VAL A 245 13.15 -17.12 -7.07
C VAL A 245 12.93 -15.88 -7.92
N VAL A 246 11.78 -15.77 -8.57
CA VAL A 246 11.32 -14.55 -9.26
C VAL A 246 10.02 -14.06 -8.64
N PHE A 247 9.86 -12.75 -8.60
CA PHE A 247 8.59 -12.10 -8.38
C PHE A 247 8.11 -11.56 -9.73
N ALA A 248 6.84 -11.76 -10.06
CA ALA A 248 6.25 -11.12 -11.21
C ALA A 248 4.84 -10.63 -10.92
N TYR A 249 4.44 -9.61 -11.67
CA TYR A 249 3.15 -9.01 -11.55
C TYR A 249 2.57 -8.76 -12.94
N LYS A 250 1.29 -9.06 -13.06
CA LYS A 250 0.56 -8.92 -14.31
C LYS A 250 -0.56 -7.91 -14.15
N PHE A 251 -0.79 -7.12 -15.19
CA PHE A 251 -1.98 -6.29 -15.35
C PHE A 251 -2.70 -6.69 -16.65
N GLY A 252 -3.93 -7.17 -16.53
CA GLY A 252 -4.82 -7.34 -17.69
C GLY A 252 -5.72 -6.13 -17.82
N ASN A 253 -5.67 -5.50 -18.98
CA ASN A 253 -6.24 -4.17 -19.18
C ASN A 253 -7.00 -4.08 -20.50
N ASN A 254 -7.82 -3.05 -20.58
CA ASN A 254 -8.36 -2.53 -21.83
C ASN A 254 -8.30 -1.00 -21.70
N MET A 255 -7.23 -0.38 -22.18
CA MET A 255 -7.12 1.08 -22.13
C MET A 255 -8.28 1.69 -22.93
N GLY A 256 -8.75 2.86 -22.50
CA GLY A 256 -9.94 3.47 -23.09
C GLY A 256 -11.28 2.81 -22.70
N GLN A 257 -11.31 1.72 -21.92
CA GLN A 257 -12.56 1.08 -21.50
C GLN A 257 -13.38 1.96 -20.55
N THR A 258 -14.70 1.82 -20.62
CA THR A 258 -15.64 2.37 -19.64
C THR A 258 -16.61 1.31 -19.11
N THR A 259 -17.35 1.63 -18.05
CA THR A 259 -18.45 0.78 -17.57
C THR A 259 -19.61 0.60 -18.58
N LYS A 260 -19.56 1.28 -19.74
CA LYS A 260 -20.59 1.25 -20.79
C LYS A 260 -20.13 0.58 -22.08
N GLY A 261 -18.84 0.32 -22.25
CA GLY A 261 -18.28 -0.29 -23.44
C GLY A 261 -16.75 -0.32 -23.43
N GLU A 262 -16.20 -1.13 -24.31
CA GLU A 262 -14.79 -1.51 -24.38
C GLU A 262 -14.06 -0.74 -25.48
N ASP A 263 -12.75 -0.53 -25.28
CA ASP A 263 -11.86 0.04 -26.29
C ASP A 263 -10.44 -0.57 -26.30
N GLY A 264 -10.21 -1.70 -25.61
CA GLY A 264 -8.86 -2.25 -25.46
C GLY A 264 -8.29 -2.94 -26.70
N SER A 265 -8.59 -2.47 -27.92
CA SER A 265 -8.14 -3.15 -29.15
C SER A 265 -6.83 -2.59 -29.71
N ASP A 266 -6.40 -1.45 -29.21
CA ASP A 266 -5.27 -0.62 -29.61
C ASP A 266 -4.41 -0.20 -28.42
N ASP A 267 -4.37 -1.04 -27.38
CA ASP A 267 -3.52 -0.82 -26.22
C ASP A 267 -2.04 -0.95 -26.59
N CYS A 268 -1.23 -0.20 -25.85
CA CYS A 268 0.23 -0.14 -25.94
C CYS A 268 0.82 -0.20 -24.54
N GLY A 269 2.10 -0.52 -24.42
CA GLY A 269 2.80 -0.49 -23.14
C GLY A 269 4.30 -0.33 -23.29
N THR A 270 4.97 0.06 -22.22
CA THR A 270 6.42 0.20 -22.17
C THR A 270 6.91 0.17 -20.72
N TYR A 271 8.22 0.23 -20.54
CA TYR A 271 8.90 0.20 -19.25
C TYR A 271 10.05 1.21 -19.20
N LEU A 272 10.45 1.59 -18.00
CA LEU A 272 11.64 2.38 -17.72
C LEU A 272 12.42 1.67 -16.61
N LEU A 273 13.52 1.00 -16.98
CA LEU A 273 14.35 0.22 -16.04
C LEU A 273 14.89 1.10 -14.89
N GLN A 274 15.44 2.27 -15.22
CA GLN A 274 16.00 3.21 -14.22
C GLN A 274 14.96 3.80 -13.26
N ASP A 275 13.67 3.63 -13.56
CA ASP A 275 12.57 4.09 -12.74
C ASP A 275 11.75 2.92 -12.18
N ASP A 276 12.16 1.67 -12.41
CA ASP A 276 11.47 0.46 -11.99
C ASP A 276 9.97 0.43 -12.30
N VAL A 277 9.58 0.97 -13.46
CA VAL A 277 8.17 1.18 -13.79
C VAL A 277 7.79 0.54 -15.13
N ALA A 278 6.63 -0.10 -15.14
CA ALA A 278 5.98 -0.67 -16.31
C ALA A 278 4.58 -0.06 -16.45
N PHE A 279 4.20 0.41 -17.63
CA PHE A 279 2.90 1.06 -17.82
C PHE A 279 2.30 0.84 -19.20
N LEU A 280 0.98 0.97 -19.24
CA LEU A 280 0.11 0.84 -20.40
C LEU A 280 -0.50 2.20 -20.76
N TYR A 281 -0.77 2.39 -22.05
CA TYR A 281 -1.40 3.57 -22.62
C TYR A 281 -2.20 3.20 -23.86
N ASP A 282 -3.09 4.11 -24.26
CA ASP A 282 -3.95 3.98 -25.43
C ASP A 282 -3.25 4.55 -26.69
N TYR A 283 -3.29 3.83 -27.82
CA TYR A 283 -2.52 4.24 -29.01
C TYR A 283 -3.04 5.52 -29.66
N ASP A 284 -4.36 5.73 -29.69
CA ASP A 284 -4.98 6.87 -30.39
C ASP A 284 -5.49 7.98 -29.46
N ASP A 285 -5.40 7.77 -28.14
CA ASP A 285 -5.80 8.66 -27.04
C ASP A 285 -7.32 8.93 -27.03
N ILE A 286 -8.12 7.96 -27.49
CA ILE A 286 -9.58 8.06 -27.60
C ILE A 286 -10.23 6.79 -27.04
N GLY A 287 -10.79 6.89 -25.83
CA GLY A 287 -11.53 5.79 -25.23
C GLY A 287 -13.01 5.73 -25.63
N TYR A 288 -13.69 4.68 -25.14
CA TYR A 288 -15.06 4.34 -25.55
C TYR A 288 -16.03 5.51 -25.35
N GLY A 289 -16.78 5.84 -26.40
CA GLY A 289 -17.69 6.99 -26.42
C GLY A 289 -17.00 8.32 -26.71
N GLY A 290 -15.72 8.29 -27.10
CA GLY A 290 -14.94 9.42 -27.55
C GLY A 290 -14.37 10.28 -26.43
N PHE A 291 -14.13 9.71 -25.24
CA PHE A 291 -13.47 10.47 -24.18
C PHE A 291 -11.96 10.52 -24.45
N SER A 292 -11.38 11.69 -24.19
CA SER A 292 -9.96 11.96 -24.37
C SER A 292 -9.58 13.10 -23.40
N PRO A 293 -8.38 13.09 -22.81
CA PRO A 293 -7.35 12.06 -22.96
C PRO A 293 -7.69 10.75 -22.22
N VAL A 294 -7.09 9.65 -22.66
CA VAL A 294 -6.99 8.38 -21.94
C VAL A 294 -5.69 8.38 -21.15
N GLY A 295 -5.80 8.38 -19.82
CA GLY A 295 -4.61 8.33 -18.94
C GLY A 295 -3.74 7.08 -19.10
N LEU A 296 -2.61 7.08 -18.40
CA LEU A 296 -1.69 5.96 -18.26
C LEU A 296 -2.03 5.17 -17.00
N PHE A 297 -1.76 3.88 -17.02
CA PHE A 297 -1.89 2.98 -15.87
C PHE A 297 -0.74 1.98 -15.84
N GLY A 298 -0.21 1.70 -14.67
CA GLY A 298 0.91 0.77 -14.54
C GLY A 298 1.28 0.48 -13.10
N GLY A 299 2.41 -0.19 -12.94
CA GLY A 299 2.99 -0.49 -11.64
C GLY A 299 4.47 -0.12 -11.59
N ALA A 300 4.94 0.26 -10.41
CA ALA A 300 6.34 0.49 -10.12
C ALA A 300 6.77 -0.33 -8.91
N PHE A 301 8.00 -0.85 -8.92
CA PHE A 301 8.65 -1.30 -7.70
C PHE A 301 9.12 -0.07 -6.91
N LEU A 302 8.80 -0.06 -5.62
CA LEU A 302 9.34 0.87 -4.63
C LEU A 302 10.36 0.16 -3.72
N GLU A 303 10.22 -1.16 -3.59
CA GLU A 303 11.20 -2.05 -2.98
C GLU A 303 11.19 -3.39 -3.68
N SER A 304 12.39 -3.95 -3.83
CA SER A 304 12.62 -5.36 -4.13
C SER A 304 13.78 -5.87 -3.25
N PRO A 305 13.99 -7.20 -3.16
CA PRO A 305 15.19 -7.75 -2.54
C PRO A 305 16.45 -7.21 -3.21
N GLY A 306 17.52 -7.08 -2.42
CA GLY A 306 18.82 -6.67 -2.91
C GLY A 306 19.64 -7.83 -3.47
N ASN A 307 20.61 -7.54 -4.34
CA ASN A 307 21.57 -8.52 -4.83
C ASN A 307 23.03 -8.12 -4.58
N PRO A 308 23.50 -8.18 -3.33
CA PRO A 308 24.86 -7.78 -2.94
C PRO A 308 25.90 -8.88 -3.18
N PHE A 309 25.72 -9.62 -4.27
CA PHE A 309 26.52 -10.80 -4.60
C PHE A 309 27.04 -10.84 -6.03
N ASP A 310 26.52 -10.05 -6.97
CA ASP A 310 26.88 -10.14 -8.39
C ASP A 310 28.00 -9.15 -8.80
N GLY A 311 28.27 -8.14 -7.97
CA GLY A 311 29.29 -7.11 -8.23
C GLY A 311 28.87 -6.05 -9.25
N ILE A 312 27.58 -5.95 -9.56
CA ILE A 312 26.94 -4.99 -10.45
C ILE A 312 26.26 -3.90 -9.58
N ASP A 313 25.96 -2.76 -10.18
CA ASP A 313 25.07 -1.72 -9.65
C ASP A 313 23.69 -1.96 -10.27
N ASN A 314 22.83 -2.73 -9.59
CA ASN A 314 21.56 -3.20 -10.14
C ASN A 314 20.51 -2.07 -10.20
N ASP A 315 20.50 -1.13 -9.26
CA ASP A 315 19.55 -0.01 -9.25
C ASP A 315 20.11 1.33 -9.80
N GLY A 316 21.43 1.41 -10.00
CA GLY A 316 22.08 2.50 -10.72
C GLY A 316 22.31 3.75 -9.88
N ASP A 317 22.28 3.66 -8.56
CA ASP A 317 22.53 4.77 -7.64
C ASP A 317 24.05 5.08 -7.51
N GLY A 318 24.91 4.08 -7.70
CA GLY A 318 26.36 4.14 -7.69
C GLY A 318 27.00 4.78 -8.93
N LYS A 319 26.20 5.14 -9.93
CA LYS A 319 26.67 5.62 -11.26
C LYS A 319 27.63 6.82 -11.23
N GLU A 320 27.51 7.71 -10.24
CA GLU A 320 28.36 8.90 -10.09
C GLU A 320 29.74 8.57 -9.47
N GLY A 321 29.90 7.37 -8.91
CA GLY A 321 31.12 6.86 -8.30
C GLY A 321 32.10 6.18 -9.27
N ALA A 322 33.20 5.68 -8.69
CA ALA A 322 34.17 4.86 -9.42
C ALA A 322 33.55 3.50 -9.78
N GLY A 323 34.01 2.87 -10.86
CA GLY A 323 33.48 1.59 -11.32
C GLY A 323 33.60 1.44 -12.83
N ALA A 324 33.82 0.21 -13.27
CA ALA A 324 33.80 -0.13 -14.68
C ALA A 324 32.36 -0.06 -15.21
N VAL A 325 32.19 -0.05 -16.53
CA VAL A 325 30.87 -0.03 -17.18
C VAL A 325 30.73 -1.32 -17.98
N ILE A 326 29.65 -2.06 -17.75
CA ILE A 326 29.38 -3.31 -18.44
C ILE A 326 29.13 -3.03 -19.93
N ALA A 327 29.79 -3.83 -20.79
CA ALA A 327 29.70 -3.73 -22.23
C ALA A 327 29.77 -5.11 -22.88
N GLU A 328 29.22 -5.28 -24.08
CA GLU A 328 29.17 -6.57 -24.78
C GLU A 328 30.54 -7.23 -24.97
N GLU A 329 31.63 -6.46 -24.99
CA GLU A 329 32.98 -7.01 -25.09
C GLU A 329 33.36 -7.90 -23.90
N MET A 330 32.72 -7.72 -22.74
CA MET A 330 32.93 -8.55 -21.54
C MET A 330 32.38 -9.98 -21.73
N PHE A 331 31.42 -10.18 -22.63
CA PHE A 331 30.76 -11.46 -22.84
C PHE A 331 31.48 -12.34 -23.89
N LEU A 332 32.51 -11.79 -24.54
CA LEU A 332 33.20 -12.48 -25.64
C LEU A 332 33.99 -13.69 -25.15
N PRO A 333 33.90 -14.85 -25.84
CA PRO A 333 34.63 -16.05 -25.43
C PRO A 333 36.15 -15.84 -25.37
N GLU A 334 36.77 -16.21 -24.24
CA GLU A 334 38.23 -16.16 -24.06
C GLU A 334 38.83 -17.55 -23.77
N THR A 335 40.01 -17.83 -24.31
CA THR A 335 40.74 -19.06 -23.98
C THR A 335 41.57 -18.87 -22.72
N LEU A 336 41.20 -19.57 -21.65
CA LEU A 336 41.88 -19.50 -20.36
C LEU A 336 43.31 -20.03 -20.44
N THR A 337 44.29 -19.23 -20.00
CA THR A 337 45.71 -19.62 -19.98
C THR A 337 46.27 -19.67 -18.55
N LEU A 338 47.36 -20.41 -18.33
CA LEU A 338 48.00 -20.53 -17.01
C LEU A 338 48.37 -19.18 -16.35
N ASN A 339 48.69 -18.17 -17.15
CA ASN A 339 49.08 -16.84 -16.65
C ASN A 339 47.92 -15.84 -16.65
N ALA A 340 46.72 -16.23 -17.12
CA ALA A 340 45.55 -15.37 -17.07
C ALA A 340 45.22 -15.02 -15.62
N PRO A 341 45.02 -13.74 -15.30
CA PRO A 341 44.41 -13.37 -14.03
C PRO A 341 42.96 -13.84 -14.03
N ILE A 342 42.50 -14.33 -12.89
CA ILE A 342 41.13 -14.81 -12.67
C ILE A 342 40.68 -14.34 -11.29
N VAL A 343 39.37 -14.21 -11.15
CA VAL A 343 38.69 -13.99 -9.87
C VAL A 343 38.07 -15.32 -9.45
N LEU A 344 38.30 -15.72 -8.20
CA LEU A 344 37.61 -16.85 -7.61
C LEU A 344 36.62 -16.35 -6.55
N ILE A 345 35.36 -16.70 -6.75
CA ILE A 345 34.27 -16.46 -5.79
C ILE A 345 34.16 -17.66 -4.85
N ASP A 346 34.14 -17.41 -3.55
CA ASP A 346 33.70 -18.39 -2.55
C ASP A 346 32.18 -18.28 -2.40
N TYR A 347 31.40 -19.13 -3.05
CA TYR A 347 29.93 -19.09 -3.04
C TYR A 347 29.27 -19.38 -1.67
N GLN A 348 30.06 -19.60 -0.61
CA GLN A 348 29.51 -19.63 0.76
C GLN A 348 29.55 -18.26 1.44
N SER A 349 30.55 -17.43 1.11
CA SER A 349 30.76 -16.10 1.70
C SER A 349 30.70 -14.96 0.70
N PHE A 350 30.57 -15.27 -0.58
CA PHE A 350 30.71 -14.40 -1.75
C PHE A 350 32.01 -13.56 -1.77
N THR A 351 33.02 -13.99 -1.02
CA THR A 351 34.32 -13.29 -1.02
C THR A 351 35.11 -13.62 -2.28
N ARG A 352 35.70 -12.59 -2.89
CA ARG A 352 36.46 -12.69 -4.15
C ARG A 352 37.97 -12.71 -3.93
N ARG A 353 38.68 -13.53 -4.70
CA ARG A 353 40.16 -13.63 -4.67
C ARG A 353 40.76 -13.54 -6.06
N VAL A 354 41.58 -12.53 -6.30
CA VAL A 354 42.35 -12.38 -7.54
C VAL A 354 43.61 -13.25 -7.49
N MET A 355 43.80 -14.08 -8.51
CA MET A 355 45.01 -14.89 -8.69
C MET A 355 45.21 -15.30 -10.14
N THR A 356 46.27 -16.06 -10.45
CA THR A 356 46.40 -16.69 -11.77
C THR A 356 45.86 -18.11 -11.76
N LEU A 357 45.41 -18.61 -12.92
CA LEU A 357 44.99 -20.01 -13.06
C LEU A 357 46.09 -20.98 -12.56
N ALA A 358 47.37 -20.74 -12.89
CA ALA A 358 48.47 -21.59 -12.44
C ALA A 358 48.50 -21.78 -10.93
N LYS A 359 48.28 -20.70 -10.17
CA LYS A 359 48.25 -20.74 -8.71
C LYS A 359 46.97 -21.41 -8.20
N ALA A 360 45.83 -21.18 -8.84
CA ALA A 360 44.57 -21.84 -8.48
C ALA A 360 44.64 -23.37 -8.67
N LEU A 361 45.28 -23.83 -9.75
CA LEU A 361 45.51 -25.26 -10.02
C LEU A 361 46.50 -25.89 -9.01
N GLU A 362 47.54 -25.15 -8.63
CA GLU A 362 48.47 -25.57 -7.57
C GLU A 362 47.74 -25.76 -6.23
N GLU A 363 46.89 -24.80 -5.84
CA GLU A 363 46.07 -24.87 -4.62
C GLU A 363 45.04 -26.01 -4.68
N ALA A 364 44.42 -26.24 -5.84
CA ALA A 364 43.48 -27.35 -6.06
C ALA A 364 44.16 -28.74 -6.09
N GLY A 365 45.50 -28.79 -6.21
CA GLY A 365 46.27 -30.02 -6.23
C GLY A 365 46.07 -30.87 -7.50
N GLY A 366 45.82 -30.23 -8.66
CA GLY A 366 45.52 -30.91 -9.92
C GLY A 366 45.69 -30.05 -11.17
N ASP A 367 45.27 -30.56 -12.32
CA ASP A 367 45.25 -29.86 -13.61
C ASP A 367 43.89 -29.20 -13.92
N THR A 368 42.92 -29.37 -13.02
CA THR A 368 41.55 -28.90 -13.15
C THR A 368 41.11 -28.22 -11.85
N LEU A 369 40.75 -26.95 -11.93
CA LEU A 369 40.08 -26.21 -10.88
C LEU A 369 38.60 -26.63 -10.86
N LYS A 370 38.04 -26.82 -9.67
CA LYS A 370 36.63 -27.20 -9.48
C LYS A 370 35.97 -26.22 -8.53
N ILE A 371 35.02 -25.46 -9.05
CA ILE A 371 34.16 -24.58 -8.26
C ILE A 371 32.85 -25.33 -8.01
N ARG A 372 32.36 -25.27 -6.79
CA ARG A 372 31.10 -25.90 -6.39
C ARG A 372 30.12 -24.80 -6.05
N TYR A 373 28.95 -24.88 -6.66
CA TYR A 373 27.81 -24.07 -6.32
C TYR A 373 26.59 -24.98 -6.39
N GLN A 374 25.77 -24.96 -5.33
CA GLN A 374 24.68 -25.91 -5.13
C GLN A 374 25.15 -27.38 -5.34
N ASP A 375 24.40 -28.17 -6.10
CA ASP A 375 24.73 -29.56 -6.46
C ASP A 375 25.63 -29.69 -7.70
N GLN A 376 26.05 -28.56 -8.29
CA GLN A 376 26.83 -28.52 -9.53
C GLN A 376 28.34 -28.39 -9.28
N ILE A 377 29.13 -28.82 -10.27
CA ILE A 377 30.60 -28.70 -10.25
C ILE A 377 31.09 -28.12 -11.57
N PHE A 378 31.49 -26.86 -11.52
CA PHE A 378 32.08 -26.11 -12.62
C PHE A 378 33.58 -26.40 -12.69
N LYS A 379 34.11 -26.63 -13.89
CA LYS A 379 35.48 -27.12 -14.11
C LYS A 379 36.25 -26.20 -15.03
N TYR A 380 37.45 -25.84 -14.64
CA TYR A 380 38.34 -24.95 -15.41
C TYR A 380 39.74 -25.54 -15.51
N TRP A 381 40.34 -25.47 -16.70
CA TRP A 381 41.68 -25.99 -16.99
C TRP A 381 42.35 -25.12 -18.05
N ASN A 382 43.68 -25.21 -18.17
CA ASN A 382 44.42 -24.45 -19.18
C ASN A 382 43.99 -24.86 -20.60
N GLY A 383 43.56 -23.89 -21.39
CA GLY A 383 43.00 -24.06 -22.74
C GLY A 383 41.49 -24.27 -22.78
N LYS A 384 40.78 -24.19 -21.64
CA LYS A 384 39.30 -24.12 -21.63
C LYS A 384 38.86 -22.81 -22.30
N LEU A 385 37.84 -22.89 -23.14
CA LEU A 385 37.12 -21.72 -23.63
C LEU A 385 36.13 -21.30 -22.54
N LEU A 386 36.24 -20.05 -22.08
CA LEU A 386 35.33 -19.44 -21.14
C LEU A 386 34.25 -18.70 -21.92
N GLU A 387 33.01 -18.95 -21.56
CA GLU A 387 31.82 -18.34 -22.13
C GLU A 387 30.84 -18.18 -20.97
N GLU A 388 30.26 -16.99 -20.81
CA GLU A 388 29.22 -16.77 -19.81
C GLU A 388 27.96 -17.55 -20.18
N ASN A 389 27.43 -18.31 -19.22
CA ASN A 389 26.15 -18.97 -19.38
C ASN A 389 25.11 -18.27 -18.49
N PRO A 390 24.18 -17.51 -19.09
CA PRO A 390 23.26 -16.70 -18.31
C PRO A 390 22.35 -17.57 -17.42
N TYR A 391 21.84 -16.94 -16.37
CA TYR A 391 20.81 -17.48 -15.46
C TYR A 391 21.27 -18.65 -14.60
N ASN A 392 22.57 -18.90 -14.45
CA ASN A 392 23.07 -20.02 -13.63
C ASN A 392 23.62 -19.59 -12.27
N LEU A 393 23.64 -18.29 -11.99
CA LEU A 393 24.13 -17.65 -10.78
C LEU A 393 25.61 -17.94 -10.52
N VAL A 394 26.42 -18.12 -11.58
CA VAL A 394 27.85 -18.43 -11.51
C VAL A 394 28.66 -17.56 -12.48
N ASP A 395 29.75 -17.01 -11.98
CA ASP A 395 30.84 -16.40 -12.76
C ASP A 395 31.56 -17.48 -13.62
N ASP A 396 31.17 -17.61 -14.89
CA ASP A 396 31.67 -18.62 -15.81
C ASP A 396 32.95 -18.20 -16.54
N ASN A 397 33.20 -16.90 -16.67
CA ASN A 397 34.35 -16.31 -17.32
C ASN A 397 35.48 -15.91 -16.35
N LEU A 398 35.22 -16.06 -15.05
CA LEU A 398 36.15 -15.80 -13.94
C LEU A 398 36.61 -14.34 -13.87
N ASN A 399 35.76 -13.38 -14.25
CA ASN A 399 36.03 -11.95 -14.16
C ASN A 399 35.55 -11.33 -12.83
N GLY A 400 34.78 -12.07 -12.03
CA GLY A 400 34.27 -11.69 -10.72
C GLY A 400 32.82 -11.19 -10.70
N LEU A 401 32.19 -11.03 -11.86
CA LEU A 401 30.77 -10.71 -12.03
C LEU A 401 29.96 -12.00 -12.20
N ILE A 402 28.69 -11.98 -11.82
CA ILE A 402 27.79 -13.12 -11.94
C ILE A 402 26.68 -12.77 -12.93
N ASP A 403 26.45 -13.61 -13.93
CA ASP A 403 25.34 -13.50 -14.89
C ASP A 403 25.25 -12.11 -15.58
N GLU A 404 26.37 -11.41 -15.81
CA GLU A 404 26.39 -10.06 -16.38
C GLU A 404 25.89 -10.00 -17.84
N ASN A 405 25.84 -11.15 -18.51
CA ASN A 405 25.34 -11.33 -19.87
C ASN A 405 23.84 -11.67 -19.93
N THR A 406 23.13 -11.51 -18.81
CA THR A 406 21.68 -11.71 -18.72
C THR A 406 20.95 -10.90 -19.79
N GLY A 407 20.15 -11.57 -20.61
CA GLY A 407 19.57 -11.01 -21.81
C GLY A 407 18.78 -12.01 -22.64
N SER A 408 17.91 -11.51 -23.50
CA SER A 408 16.99 -12.32 -24.29
C SER A 408 16.99 -11.94 -25.76
N THR A 409 16.58 -12.89 -26.60
CA THR A 409 16.42 -12.66 -28.04
C THR A 409 15.00 -13.00 -28.47
N PHE A 410 14.27 -12.00 -28.92
CA PHE A 410 12.85 -12.11 -29.27
C PHE A 410 12.53 -11.39 -30.59
N GLY A 411 11.30 -11.54 -31.06
CA GLY A 411 10.81 -11.00 -32.33
C GLY A 411 10.47 -12.08 -33.37
N SER A 412 10.14 -11.63 -34.58
CA SER A 412 9.68 -12.50 -35.69
C SER A 412 10.75 -12.66 -36.76
N ASP A 413 10.58 -13.61 -37.71
CA ASP A 413 11.55 -13.95 -38.77
C ASP A 413 12.18 -12.75 -39.53
N ASN A 414 11.57 -11.56 -39.48
CA ASN A 414 12.05 -10.35 -40.15
C ASN A 414 12.63 -9.27 -39.21
N VAL A 415 12.42 -9.36 -37.89
CA VAL A 415 12.94 -8.43 -36.87
C VAL A 415 13.27 -9.26 -35.64
N ILE A 416 14.55 -9.56 -35.45
CA ILE A 416 15.09 -10.21 -34.24
C ILE A 416 15.84 -9.14 -33.46
N MET A 417 15.52 -8.98 -32.19
CA MET A 417 16.22 -8.08 -31.27
C MET A 417 16.87 -8.90 -30.17
N THR A 418 18.10 -8.55 -29.82
CA THR A 418 18.79 -9.07 -28.65
C THR A 418 18.97 -7.93 -27.67
N THR A 419 18.51 -8.13 -26.44
CA THR A 419 18.65 -7.20 -25.32
C THR A 419 19.56 -7.83 -24.26
N TYR A 420 20.25 -6.98 -23.51
CA TYR A 420 21.00 -7.37 -22.32
C TYR A 420 20.64 -6.40 -21.21
N LEU A 421 20.37 -6.92 -20.02
CA LEU A 421 19.86 -6.16 -18.89
C LEU A 421 20.87 -5.13 -18.39
N TYR A 422 22.12 -5.57 -18.19
CA TYR A 422 23.12 -4.80 -17.46
C TYR A 422 24.06 -3.96 -18.33
N ILE A 423 23.89 -3.92 -19.66
CA ILE A 423 24.75 -3.07 -20.51
C ILE A 423 24.58 -1.60 -20.10
N GLY A 424 25.71 -0.96 -19.78
CA GLY A 424 25.75 0.43 -19.33
C GLY A 424 25.67 0.62 -17.81
N ALA A 425 25.35 -0.43 -17.05
CA ALA A 425 25.41 -0.41 -15.58
C ALA A 425 26.86 -0.32 -15.10
N LYS A 426 27.06 0.24 -13.90
CA LYS A 426 28.35 0.20 -13.22
C LYS A 426 28.59 -1.19 -12.63
N CYS A 427 29.86 -1.54 -12.47
CA CYS A 427 30.27 -2.76 -11.80
C CYS A 427 31.68 -2.63 -11.21
N VAL A 428 32.02 -3.57 -10.34
CA VAL A 428 33.36 -3.70 -9.77
C VAL A 428 34.26 -4.48 -10.73
N ASP A 429 35.36 -3.86 -11.17
CA ASP A 429 36.43 -4.59 -11.85
C ASP A 429 37.39 -5.14 -10.79
N TYR A 430 37.15 -6.38 -10.36
CA TYR A 430 37.95 -7.06 -9.35
C TYR A 430 39.41 -7.31 -9.79
N LEU A 431 39.70 -7.34 -11.10
CA LEU A 431 41.06 -7.57 -11.60
C LEU A 431 41.93 -6.33 -11.46
N THR A 432 41.36 -5.13 -11.68
CA THR A 432 42.08 -3.85 -11.55
C THR A 432 41.88 -3.18 -10.19
N GLY A 433 40.77 -3.50 -9.52
CA GLY A 433 40.31 -2.90 -8.28
C GLY A 433 39.50 -1.61 -8.47
N GLU A 434 39.12 -1.26 -9.70
CA GLU A 434 38.23 -0.12 -9.97
C GLU A 434 36.81 -0.42 -9.46
N GLY A 435 36.21 0.53 -8.73
CA GLY A 435 34.88 0.37 -8.12
C GLY A 435 34.89 -0.15 -6.69
N LEU A 436 35.98 -0.77 -6.20
CA LEU A 436 36.07 -1.27 -4.81
C LEU A 436 35.98 -0.16 -3.73
N ASP A 437 36.12 1.11 -4.12
CA ASP A 437 35.98 2.28 -3.27
C ASP A 437 34.63 2.99 -3.40
N ASN A 438 33.74 2.48 -4.25
CA ASN A 438 32.37 2.93 -4.37
C ASN A 438 31.48 2.06 -3.45
N PRO A 439 30.93 2.61 -2.36
CA PRO A 439 30.12 1.85 -1.41
C PRO A 439 28.71 1.54 -1.92
N LEU A 440 28.30 2.16 -3.03
CA LEU A 440 27.02 1.98 -3.71
C LEU A 440 27.17 1.07 -4.95
N LEU A 441 28.06 0.08 -4.86
CA LEU A 441 28.09 -1.03 -5.81
C LEU A 441 27.98 -2.28 -4.96
N ASP A 442 27.02 -3.16 -5.25
CA ASP A 442 26.87 -4.43 -4.53
C ASP A 442 26.57 -4.22 -3.02
N GLU A 443 25.88 -3.14 -2.64
CA GLU A 443 25.66 -2.72 -1.24
C GLU A 443 24.63 -3.55 -0.44
N ARG A 444 24.78 -3.50 0.89
CA ARG A 444 24.03 -4.31 1.85
C ARG A 444 23.43 -3.45 2.92
N ARG A 445 22.17 -3.76 3.26
CA ARG A 445 21.45 -3.25 4.45
C ARG A 445 21.72 -4.02 5.75
N ASP A 446 22.83 -4.78 5.80
CA ASP A 446 23.17 -5.62 6.96
C ASP A 446 24.64 -5.59 7.37
N ASP A 447 25.38 -4.58 6.92
CA ASP A 447 26.83 -4.49 7.12
C ASP A 447 27.26 -3.45 8.17
N GLY A 448 26.33 -2.62 8.67
CA GLY A 448 26.62 -1.62 9.69
C GLY A 448 27.26 -0.34 9.15
N ILE A 449 27.14 -0.09 7.85
CA ILE A 449 27.68 1.08 7.14
C ILE A 449 26.50 1.91 6.64
N ASP A 450 26.67 3.23 6.73
CA ASP A 450 25.78 4.21 6.12
C ASP A 450 26.35 4.50 4.72
N ASN A 451 25.86 3.79 3.70
CA ASN A 451 26.53 3.67 2.40
C ASN A 451 26.44 4.95 1.57
N ASP A 452 25.31 5.66 1.64
CA ASP A 452 25.05 6.87 0.89
C ASP A 452 25.32 8.17 1.70
N HIS A 453 25.50 8.04 3.03
CA HIS A 453 25.77 9.10 3.99
C HIS A 453 24.61 10.07 4.21
N ASP A 454 23.37 9.60 4.12
CA ASP A 454 22.18 10.42 4.35
C ASP A 454 21.73 10.45 5.84
N TRP A 455 22.17 9.50 6.68
CA TRP A 455 21.89 9.46 8.12
C TRP A 455 22.27 10.76 8.83
N ASN A 456 21.30 11.35 9.53
CA ASN A 456 21.44 12.64 10.17
C ASN A 456 21.41 12.57 11.70
N LEU A 457 22.54 12.92 12.32
CA LEU A 457 22.70 13.08 13.77
C LEU A 457 21.57 13.84 14.49
N VAL A 458 20.92 14.81 13.85
CA VAL A 458 19.90 15.64 14.50
C VAL A 458 18.51 15.02 14.46
N PHE A 459 18.22 14.22 13.43
CA PHE A 459 16.87 13.75 13.13
C PHE A 459 16.71 12.23 13.27
N ASP A 460 17.77 11.47 13.02
CA ASP A 460 17.73 10.01 12.91
C ASP A 460 18.33 9.29 14.13
N ASP A 461 19.01 10.00 15.03
CA ASP A 461 19.56 9.51 16.32
C ASP A 461 18.43 9.23 17.34
N LEU A 462 17.51 8.33 16.97
CA LEU A 462 16.26 7.98 17.63
C LEU A 462 16.35 6.66 18.40
N GLY A 463 17.45 5.92 18.28
CA GLY A 463 17.63 4.61 18.89
C GLY A 463 16.98 3.46 18.11
N ALA A 464 17.20 2.25 18.61
CA ALA A 464 16.89 0.99 17.90
C ALA A 464 15.40 0.72 17.68
N ASP A 465 14.51 1.42 18.39
CA ASP A 465 13.06 1.40 18.13
C ASP A 465 12.60 2.50 17.15
N GLY A 466 13.53 3.34 16.67
CA GLY A 466 13.30 4.39 15.69
C GLY A 466 12.36 5.49 16.18
N ALA A 467 12.15 5.60 17.50
CA ALA A 467 11.16 6.49 18.09
C ALA A 467 11.79 7.43 19.12
N PRO A 468 11.50 8.75 19.04
CA PRO A 468 12.08 9.70 19.99
C PRO A 468 11.52 9.52 21.40
N TYR A 469 12.37 9.79 22.39
CA TYR A 469 12.06 9.84 23.83
C TYR A 469 11.68 8.50 24.47
N THR A 470 12.08 7.38 23.88
CA THR A 470 11.88 6.02 24.42
C THR A 470 12.99 5.62 25.39
N TYR A 471 14.14 6.31 25.34
CA TYR A 471 15.38 6.07 26.07
C TYR A 471 15.90 4.65 25.89
N ASP A 472 15.76 4.14 24.67
CA ASP A 472 16.18 2.80 24.30
C ASP A 472 17.69 2.77 23.91
N TYR A 473 18.13 1.71 23.23
CA TYR A 473 19.55 1.56 22.88
C TYR A 473 19.84 2.30 21.57
N GLY A 474 20.82 3.20 21.59
CA GLY A 474 21.22 4.00 20.42
C GLY A 474 20.84 5.46 20.54
N GLU A 475 19.69 5.76 21.17
CA GLU A 475 19.13 7.12 21.19
C GLU A 475 20.08 8.19 21.78
N GLY A 476 20.38 9.21 20.99
CA GLY A 476 21.19 10.36 21.37
C GLY A 476 22.67 10.05 21.54
N ASP A 477 23.16 8.92 21.02
CA ASP A 477 24.55 8.48 21.17
C ASP A 477 25.49 9.05 20.10
N GLY A 478 24.89 9.62 19.05
CA GLY A 478 25.50 10.31 17.95
C GLY A 478 26.15 9.43 16.89
N LYS A 479 25.65 8.21 16.72
CA LYS A 479 26.06 7.27 15.69
C LYS A 479 24.84 6.50 15.16
N PRO A 480 24.90 6.05 13.89
CA PRO A 480 23.88 5.15 13.36
C PRO A 480 23.75 3.88 14.22
N THR A 481 22.51 3.56 14.57
CA THR A 481 22.11 2.37 15.32
C THR A 481 21.03 1.60 14.56
N PHE A 482 21.19 0.28 14.42
CA PHE A 482 20.21 -0.58 13.76
C PHE A 482 18.78 -0.33 14.28
N GLY A 483 17.87 0.04 13.37
CA GLY A 483 16.48 0.37 13.64
C GLY A 483 16.16 1.87 13.56
N GLU A 484 17.18 2.73 13.46
CA GLU A 484 17.02 4.16 13.18
C GLU A 484 16.65 4.43 11.72
N PRO A 485 15.89 5.49 11.42
CA PRO A 485 15.64 5.91 10.02
C PRO A 485 16.95 6.15 9.27
N HIS A 486 16.94 5.96 7.94
CA HIS A 486 18.09 6.25 7.08
C HIS A 486 19.36 5.50 7.53
N PHE A 487 19.21 4.23 7.93
CA PHE A 487 20.35 3.35 8.23
C PHE A 487 20.03 1.86 8.08
N ASP A 488 20.88 1.12 7.37
CA ASP A 488 20.82 -0.33 7.14
C ASP A 488 19.39 -0.79 6.80
N LYS A 489 18.83 -1.75 7.55
CA LYS A 489 17.51 -2.35 7.31
C LYS A 489 16.36 -1.35 7.17
N THR A 490 16.48 -0.17 7.75
CA THR A 490 15.44 0.87 7.75
C THR A 490 15.68 1.92 6.66
N ASP A 491 16.85 1.90 6.02
CA ASP A 491 17.08 2.59 4.76
C ASP A 491 16.90 1.63 3.60
N ILE A 492 16.11 2.00 2.60
CA ILE A 492 16.02 1.19 1.40
C ILE A 492 17.11 1.54 0.39
N ASP A 493 17.55 2.80 0.37
CA ASP A 493 18.49 3.32 -0.60
C ASP A 493 19.93 2.82 -0.30
N GLU A 494 20.13 2.05 0.79
CA GLU A 494 21.36 1.30 1.08
C GLU A 494 21.32 -0.17 0.59
N THR A 495 20.38 -0.52 -0.28
CA THR A 495 20.37 -1.83 -0.94
C THR A 495 20.41 -1.71 -2.43
N ASP A 496 21.32 -2.51 -2.98
CA ASP A 496 21.47 -2.74 -4.41
C ASP A 496 20.24 -3.50 -4.93
N MET A 497 19.18 -2.75 -5.20
CA MET A 497 17.87 -3.31 -5.51
C MET A 497 17.89 -3.97 -6.89
N ILE A 498 17.31 -5.17 -6.96
CA ILE A 498 17.19 -5.89 -8.24
C ILE A 498 16.25 -5.14 -9.21
N GLY A 499 15.15 -4.58 -8.68
CA GLY A 499 14.22 -3.76 -9.45
C GLY A 499 13.47 -4.52 -10.55
N LEU A 500 13.03 -3.78 -11.57
CA LEU A 500 12.39 -4.31 -12.76
C LEU A 500 13.46 -4.86 -13.71
N THR A 501 13.38 -6.16 -14.02
CA THR A 501 14.36 -6.80 -14.91
C THR A 501 13.72 -7.49 -16.12
N SER A 502 12.42 -7.71 -16.08
CA SER A 502 11.66 -8.35 -17.16
C SER A 502 10.38 -7.58 -17.45
N PHE A 503 9.98 -7.59 -18.73
CA PHE A 503 8.79 -6.93 -19.23
C PHE A 503 8.32 -7.65 -20.50
N THR A 504 7.02 -7.94 -20.58
CA THR A 504 6.41 -8.63 -21.70
C THR A 504 5.02 -8.05 -21.98
N LEU A 505 4.79 -7.68 -23.24
CA LEU A 505 3.44 -7.46 -23.78
C LEU A 505 2.98 -8.68 -24.58
N TYR A 506 1.83 -9.22 -24.20
CA TYR A 506 1.28 -10.42 -24.81
C TYR A 506 -0.25 -10.34 -24.88
N ARG A 507 -0.88 -11.17 -25.70
CA ARG A 507 -2.35 -11.34 -25.66
C ARG A 507 -2.71 -12.33 -24.58
N TYR A 508 -3.77 -12.09 -23.82
CA TYR A 508 -4.18 -12.94 -22.68
C TYR A 508 -4.22 -14.44 -22.99
N GLU A 509 -4.52 -14.86 -24.24
CA GLU A 509 -4.51 -16.28 -24.62
C GLU A 509 -3.13 -16.92 -24.85
N GLU A 510 -2.06 -16.11 -24.97
CA GLU A 510 -0.71 -16.53 -25.33
C GLU A 510 0.09 -17.05 -24.12
N ILE A 511 -0.17 -16.52 -22.93
CA ILE A 511 0.47 -16.95 -21.67
C ILE A 511 -0.64 -17.28 -20.66
N PRO A 512 -1.23 -18.49 -20.74
CA PRO A 512 -2.16 -18.94 -19.72
C PRO A 512 -1.45 -19.15 -18.38
N HIS A 513 -2.06 -18.70 -17.28
CA HIS A 513 -1.38 -18.65 -15.97
C HIS A 513 -1.15 -20.02 -15.31
N TRP A 514 -1.76 -21.08 -15.84
CA TRP A 514 -1.53 -22.47 -15.40
C TRP A 514 -0.39 -23.16 -16.17
N GLU A 515 0.30 -22.44 -17.07
CA GLU A 515 1.44 -22.96 -17.83
C GLU A 515 2.73 -22.36 -17.26
N ASP A 516 3.19 -22.89 -16.12
CA ASP A 516 4.34 -22.38 -15.35
C ASP A 516 5.59 -22.07 -16.18
N GLU A 517 5.95 -22.96 -17.10
CA GLU A 517 7.13 -22.76 -17.96
C GLU A 517 6.96 -21.56 -18.91
N LEU A 518 5.76 -21.30 -19.41
CA LEU A 518 5.50 -20.13 -20.25
C LEU A 518 5.57 -18.84 -19.44
N VAL A 519 5.01 -18.83 -18.23
CA VAL A 519 5.12 -17.66 -17.35
C VAL A 519 6.59 -17.42 -17.00
N TRP A 520 7.31 -18.46 -16.56
CA TRP A 520 8.73 -18.41 -16.21
C TRP A 520 9.59 -17.84 -17.34
N GLU A 521 9.45 -18.36 -18.57
CA GLU A 521 10.21 -17.91 -19.75
C GLU A 521 10.02 -16.40 -20.05
N ASN A 522 8.88 -15.82 -19.69
CA ASN A 522 8.54 -14.41 -19.97
C ASN A 522 8.80 -13.46 -18.79
N VAL A 523 9.27 -13.97 -17.64
CA VAL A 523 9.66 -13.17 -16.46
C VAL A 523 11.13 -13.31 -16.11
N GLN A 524 11.90 -14.06 -16.90
CA GLN A 524 13.35 -14.17 -16.70
C GLN A 524 14.02 -12.80 -16.82
N PRO A 525 15.01 -12.48 -15.97
CA PRO A 525 15.71 -11.20 -16.05
C PRO A 525 16.29 -10.97 -17.45
N GLY A 526 16.22 -9.75 -17.97
CA GLY A 526 16.65 -9.40 -19.32
C GLY A 526 15.68 -9.79 -20.44
N PHE A 527 14.57 -10.49 -20.15
CA PHE A 527 13.47 -10.67 -21.10
C PHE A 527 12.60 -9.40 -21.15
N LEU A 528 12.84 -8.56 -22.16
CA LEU A 528 12.27 -7.21 -22.25
C LEU A 528 11.56 -6.98 -23.59
N ASP A 529 10.41 -7.64 -23.80
CA ASP A 529 9.63 -7.61 -25.05
C ASP A 529 8.46 -6.61 -25.01
N ASP A 530 8.67 -5.45 -25.64
CA ASP A 530 7.64 -4.43 -25.89
C ASP A 530 7.21 -4.39 -27.37
N VAL A 531 7.38 -5.46 -28.15
CA VAL A 531 7.11 -5.44 -29.60
C VAL A 531 5.61 -5.42 -29.92
N LEU A 532 4.79 -6.08 -29.10
CA LEU A 532 3.34 -6.15 -29.32
C LEU A 532 2.68 -4.84 -28.87
N GLN A 533 2.53 -3.92 -29.81
CA GLN A 533 1.88 -2.62 -29.63
C GLN A 533 0.60 -2.52 -30.45
N ASN A 534 -0.29 -1.59 -30.08
CA ASN A 534 -1.54 -1.30 -30.79
C ASN A 534 -2.38 -2.57 -30.99
N ALA A 535 -2.68 -3.20 -29.88
CA ALA A 535 -3.34 -4.49 -29.79
C ALA A 535 -4.05 -4.62 -28.44
N ASN A 536 -5.00 -5.54 -28.31
CA ASN A 536 -5.42 -6.00 -26.98
C ASN A 536 -4.26 -6.74 -26.32
N VAL A 537 -3.59 -6.09 -25.37
CA VAL A 537 -2.39 -6.57 -24.70
C VAL A 537 -2.56 -6.58 -23.19
N GLU A 538 -1.93 -7.56 -22.55
CA GLU A 538 -1.66 -7.60 -21.13
C GLU A 538 -0.19 -7.26 -20.90
N LEU A 539 0.10 -6.72 -19.72
CA LEU A 539 1.45 -6.40 -19.28
C LEU A 539 1.86 -7.39 -18.18
N LEU A 540 2.97 -8.08 -18.38
CA LEU A 540 3.65 -8.89 -17.36
C LEU A 540 5.06 -8.34 -17.16
N TYR A 541 5.46 -8.15 -15.92
CA TYR A 541 6.80 -7.66 -15.56
C TYR A 541 7.25 -8.33 -14.27
N GLY A 542 8.55 -8.36 -14.03
CA GLY A 542 9.10 -9.05 -12.87
C GLY A 542 10.47 -8.58 -12.42
N SER A 543 10.85 -9.07 -11.25
CA SER A 543 12.16 -8.91 -10.67
C SER A 543 13.15 -9.91 -11.26
N GLY A 544 14.42 -9.65 -11.02
CA GLY A 544 15.49 -10.63 -11.23
C GLY A 544 15.45 -11.72 -10.17
N PHE A 545 16.40 -12.65 -10.26
CA PHE A 545 16.48 -13.77 -9.34
C PHE A 545 16.94 -13.31 -7.95
N PHE A 546 16.23 -13.76 -6.92
CA PHE A 546 16.65 -13.58 -5.53
C PHE A 546 16.57 -14.91 -4.76
N PRO A 547 17.38 -15.09 -3.70
CA PRO A 547 17.28 -16.25 -2.85
C PRO A 547 16.17 -16.09 -1.81
N MET A 548 15.51 -17.20 -1.46
CA MET A 548 14.57 -17.33 -0.35
C MET A 548 15.03 -18.41 0.64
N PRO A 549 15.94 -18.08 1.58
CA PRO A 549 16.35 -19.01 2.62
C PRO A 549 15.20 -19.35 3.58
N VAL A 550 15.27 -20.51 4.23
CA VAL A 550 14.29 -20.94 5.24
C VAL A 550 14.13 -19.89 6.35
N GLN A 551 12.88 -19.59 6.71
CA GLN A 551 12.47 -18.60 7.73
C GLN A 551 12.85 -17.14 7.43
N LYS A 552 13.31 -16.85 6.21
CA LYS A 552 13.53 -15.48 5.76
C LYS A 552 12.26 -14.90 5.16
N ILE A 553 12.12 -13.59 5.34
CA ILE A 553 11.09 -12.76 4.74
C ILE A 553 11.79 -11.85 3.75
N GLU A 554 11.33 -11.89 2.51
CA GLU A 554 11.71 -10.93 1.47
C GLU A 554 10.50 -10.07 1.12
N ARG A 555 10.72 -8.77 0.96
CA ARG A 555 9.68 -7.78 0.76
C ARG A 555 9.68 -7.26 -0.68
N PHE A 556 8.48 -7.10 -1.22
CA PHE A 556 8.21 -6.27 -2.37
C PHE A 556 7.25 -5.15 -1.98
N SER A 557 7.64 -3.92 -2.27
CA SER A 557 6.77 -2.75 -2.19
C SER A 557 6.47 -2.25 -3.58
N MET A 558 5.19 -2.01 -3.86
CA MET A 558 4.73 -1.63 -5.18
C MET A 558 3.78 -0.45 -5.12
N ALA A 559 3.82 0.38 -6.16
CA ALA A 559 2.80 1.37 -6.43
C ALA A 559 2.02 0.99 -7.70
N ILE A 560 0.71 0.82 -7.58
CA ILE A 560 -0.21 0.81 -8.71
C ILE A 560 -0.60 2.27 -8.97
N LEU A 561 -0.25 2.78 -10.15
CA LEU A 561 -0.21 4.21 -10.46
C LEU A 561 -1.13 4.54 -11.63
N CYS A 562 -1.76 5.72 -11.56
CA CYS A 562 -2.41 6.36 -12.69
C CYS A 562 -1.79 7.74 -12.97
N GLY A 563 -1.89 8.21 -14.20
CA GLY A 563 -1.51 9.58 -14.57
C GLY A 563 -2.27 10.05 -15.80
N GLU A 564 -2.59 11.35 -15.89
CA GLU A 564 -3.34 11.86 -17.05
C GLU A 564 -2.50 11.84 -18.34
N ASN A 565 -1.18 11.89 -18.21
CA ASN A 565 -0.18 11.81 -19.28
C ASN A 565 1.15 11.31 -18.71
N GLN A 566 2.16 11.12 -19.57
CA GLN A 566 3.47 10.59 -19.15
C GLN A 566 4.17 11.44 -18.08
N ASP A 567 4.16 12.78 -18.18
CA ASP A 567 4.82 13.64 -17.19
C ASP A 567 4.14 13.50 -15.81
N ASP A 568 2.80 13.46 -15.78
CA ASP A 568 2.04 13.28 -14.53
C ASP A 568 2.24 11.87 -13.94
N PHE A 569 2.31 10.84 -14.78
CA PHE A 569 2.59 9.48 -14.35
C PHE A 569 3.97 9.33 -13.70
N ILE A 570 5.00 9.94 -14.28
CA ILE A 570 6.36 9.96 -13.71
C ILE A 570 6.44 10.81 -12.45
N ASP A 571 5.76 11.98 -12.41
CA ASP A 571 5.64 12.77 -11.18
C ASP A 571 5.00 11.95 -10.05
N ASN A 572 3.94 11.18 -10.35
CA ASN A 572 3.28 10.31 -9.37
C ASN A 572 4.19 9.16 -8.90
N LYS A 573 4.99 8.55 -9.79
CA LYS A 573 6.04 7.58 -9.40
C LYS A 573 7.05 8.20 -8.43
N GLN A 574 7.53 9.41 -8.70
CA GLN A 574 8.50 10.08 -7.82
C GLN A 574 7.90 10.35 -6.43
N TRP A 575 6.63 10.76 -6.37
CA TRP A 575 5.94 10.91 -5.08
C TRP A 575 5.70 9.58 -4.38
N ALA A 576 5.46 8.48 -5.12
CA ALA A 576 5.37 7.15 -4.53
C ALA A 576 6.69 6.70 -3.90
N SER A 577 7.79 6.80 -4.64
CA SER A 577 9.14 6.47 -4.14
C SER A 577 9.48 7.30 -2.91
N LYS A 578 9.23 8.62 -2.95
CA LYS A 578 9.46 9.48 -1.80
C LYS A 578 8.57 9.13 -0.61
N ALA A 579 7.29 8.84 -0.84
CA ALA A 579 6.40 8.42 0.24
C ALA A 579 6.89 7.11 0.87
N TYR A 580 7.49 6.22 0.08
CA TYR A 580 8.04 4.96 0.57
C TYR A 580 9.32 5.14 1.37
N SER A 581 10.32 5.87 0.84
CA SER A 581 11.60 6.10 1.52
C SER A 581 11.43 6.83 2.85
N GLU A 582 10.46 7.73 2.94
CA GLU A 582 10.09 8.42 4.18
C GLU A 582 9.21 7.55 5.11
N ASN A 583 9.11 6.23 4.86
CA ASN A 583 8.29 5.26 5.59
C ASN A 583 6.82 5.71 5.76
N TYR A 584 6.26 6.29 4.70
CA TYR A 584 4.92 6.88 4.65
C TYR A 584 4.66 7.95 5.73
N ASN A 585 5.71 8.61 6.22
CA ASN A 585 5.62 9.75 7.13
C ASN A 585 5.48 11.04 6.32
N PHE A 586 4.25 11.43 6.05
CA PHE A 586 3.94 12.73 5.50
C PHE A 586 2.77 13.37 6.25
N ALA A 587 2.61 14.68 6.05
CA ALA A 587 1.55 15.44 6.68
C ALA A 587 0.17 14.89 6.30
N LYS A 588 -0.69 14.81 7.30
CA LYS A 588 -2.05 14.30 7.24
C LYS A 588 -3.02 15.45 7.34
N ALA A 589 -4.10 15.32 6.58
CA ALA A 589 -5.24 16.17 6.78
C ALA A 589 -5.84 15.98 8.19
N PRO A 590 -6.63 16.96 8.68
CA PRO A 590 -7.36 16.84 9.94
C PRO A 590 -8.26 15.59 10.01
N SER A 591 -8.79 15.27 11.18
CA SER A 591 -9.77 14.18 11.30
C SER A 591 -11.09 14.51 10.58
N LEU A 592 -11.72 13.51 9.95
CA LEU A 592 -13.00 13.68 9.26
C LEU A 592 -14.11 14.16 10.21
N PRO A 593 -14.80 15.29 9.94
CA PRO A 593 -15.94 15.73 10.73
C PRO A 593 -17.19 14.88 10.45
N ILE A 594 -18.09 14.75 11.43
CA ILE A 594 -19.37 14.06 11.24
C ILE A 594 -20.46 15.06 10.90
N VAL A 595 -21.04 14.95 9.70
CA VAL A 595 -22.03 15.90 9.18
C VAL A 595 -23.44 15.35 9.25
N ARG A 596 -24.39 16.23 9.57
CA ARG A 596 -25.83 15.98 9.51
C ARG A 596 -26.53 17.09 8.73
N ALA A 597 -27.65 16.74 8.10
CA ALA A 597 -28.46 17.67 7.33
C ALA A 597 -29.93 17.62 7.77
N VAL A 598 -30.56 18.79 7.80
CA VAL A 598 -32.00 18.97 7.95
C VAL A 598 -32.55 19.69 6.73
N THR A 599 -33.53 19.09 6.09
CA THR A 599 -34.20 19.64 4.90
C THR A 599 -35.42 20.49 5.30
N GLY A 600 -35.68 21.53 4.52
CA GLY A 600 -36.89 22.34 4.64
C GLY A 600 -37.27 23.03 3.33
N ASP A 601 -38.32 23.84 3.35
CA ASP A 601 -38.80 24.53 2.15
C ASP A 601 -37.70 25.45 1.58
N LYS A 602 -37.17 25.09 0.41
CA LYS A 602 -36.09 25.78 -0.31
C LYS A 602 -34.84 26.02 0.53
N LYS A 603 -34.56 25.14 1.48
CA LYS A 603 -33.35 25.22 2.28
C LYS A 603 -32.85 23.86 2.76
N VAL A 604 -31.53 23.76 2.93
CA VAL A 604 -30.86 22.67 3.63
C VAL A 604 -30.00 23.28 4.72
N THR A 605 -30.13 22.81 5.95
CA THR A 605 -29.27 23.24 7.07
C THR A 605 -28.31 22.11 7.41
N LEU A 606 -27.02 22.37 7.30
CA LEU A 606 -25.95 21.49 7.70
C LEU A 606 -25.50 21.83 9.12
N PHE A 607 -25.05 20.83 9.85
CA PHE A 607 -24.33 20.98 11.10
C PHE A 607 -23.38 19.79 11.30
N TRP A 608 -22.26 20.05 11.93
CA TRP A 608 -21.16 19.09 12.11
C TRP A 608 -20.55 19.21 13.51
N ASP A 609 -19.75 18.22 13.90
CA ASP A 609 -19.03 18.22 15.17
C ASP A 609 -17.67 18.94 15.08
N ASP A 610 -16.99 19.04 16.22
CA ASP A 610 -15.71 19.71 16.45
C ASP A 610 -14.54 18.71 16.52
N PHE A 611 -14.75 17.46 16.05
CA PHE A 611 -13.74 16.40 16.18
C PHE A 611 -12.46 16.73 15.38
N ALA A 612 -12.62 17.32 14.20
CA ALA A 612 -11.51 17.76 13.36
C ALA A 612 -10.61 18.82 14.03
N GLU A 613 -11.16 19.65 14.91
CA GLU A 613 -10.40 20.74 15.57
C GLU A 613 -9.40 20.22 16.60
N GLN A 614 -9.51 18.95 16.98
CA GLN A 614 -8.65 18.29 17.96
C GLN A 614 -7.61 17.38 17.29
N SER A 615 -7.54 17.36 15.95
CA SER A 615 -6.56 16.56 15.24
C SER A 615 -5.15 17.06 15.50
N THR A 616 -4.21 16.11 15.54
CA THR A 616 -2.78 16.40 15.64
C THR A 616 -2.09 15.71 14.47
N ASP A 617 -1.39 16.48 13.67
CA ASP A 617 -0.51 15.99 12.62
C ASP A 617 0.84 15.51 13.22
N PRO A 618 1.40 14.39 12.76
CA PRO A 618 2.68 13.88 13.27
C PRO A 618 3.86 14.83 13.08
N LEU A 619 3.86 15.65 12.02
CA LEU A 619 4.97 16.54 11.65
C LEU A 619 4.73 17.99 12.10
N THR A 620 3.52 18.52 11.93
CA THR A 620 3.19 19.93 12.19
C THR A 620 2.51 20.15 13.55
N GLY A 621 2.04 19.08 14.22
CA GLY A 621 1.36 19.16 15.50
C GLY A 621 -0.09 19.62 15.39
N LEU A 622 -0.51 20.63 16.15
CA LEU A 622 -1.87 21.16 16.08
C LEU A 622 -1.93 22.28 15.04
N ASP A 623 -2.46 21.98 13.86
CA ASP A 623 -2.42 22.88 12.69
C ASP A 623 -3.77 23.07 11.97
N PHE A 624 -4.88 22.60 12.57
CA PHE A 624 -6.23 22.80 12.05
C PHE A 624 -6.52 24.29 11.79
N GLU A 625 -7.09 24.62 10.62
CA GLU A 625 -7.40 25.99 10.22
C GLU A 625 -8.89 26.24 9.94
N GLY A 626 -9.60 25.30 9.33
CA GLY A 626 -11.02 25.56 9.06
C GLY A 626 -11.82 24.48 8.36
N TYR A 627 -13.02 24.87 7.90
CA TYR A 627 -13.97 24.04 7.21
C TYR A 627 -14.35 24.58 5.83
N ARG A 628 -14.53 23.70 4.84
CA ARG A 628 -15.11 24.01 3.53
C ARG A 628 -16.37 23.20 3.31
N VAL A 629 -17.37 23.80 2.67
CA VAL A 629 -18.64 23.15 2.33
C VAL A 629 -18.77 23.04 0.82
N TYR A 630 -18.99 21.82 0.34
CA TYR A 630 -19.22 21.50 -1.06
C TYR A 630 -20.67 21.09 -1.30
N ARG A 631 -21.13 21.26 -2.54
CA ARG A 631 -22.45 20.83 -2.97
C ARG A 631 -22.43 20.38 -4.43
N SER A 632 -23.05 19.24 -4.68
CA SER A 632 -23.26 18.66 -6.00
C SER A 632 -24.72 18.23 -6.20
N THR A 633 -25.17 18.16 -7.46
CA THR A 633 -26.39 17.44 -7.86
C THR A 633 -26.11 16.06 -8.46
N ASP A 634 -24.84 15.76 -8.72
CA ASP A 634 -24.31 14.47 -9.12
C ASP A 634 -23.74 13.73 -7.88
N PRO A 635 -24.14 12.48 -7.58
CA PRO A 635 -23.53 11.74 -6.47
C PRO A 635 -22.01 11.56 -6.58
N ALA A 636 -21.44 11.65 -7.79
CA ALA A 636 -19.99 11.59 -8.02
C ALA A 636 -19.29 12.96 -7.88
N PHE A 637 -20.00 14.02 -7.45
CA PHE A 637 -19.43 15.37 -7.26
C PHE A 637 -18.78 16.00 -8.51
N ARG A 638 -19.09 15.50 -9.71
CA ARG A 638 -18.50 15.95 -10.99
C ARG A 638 -18.99 17.30 -11.50
N ASP A 639 -20.14 17.78 -11.01
CA ASP A 639 -20.74 19.05 -11.47
C ASP A 639 -20.22 20.29 -10.72
N MET A 640 -19.23 20.10 -9.84
CA MET A 640 -18.57 21.17 -9.11
C MET A 640 -17.52 21.88 -9.96
N ASN A 641 -17.28 23.17 -9.68
CA ASN A 641 -16.26 23.91 -10.40
C ASN A 641 -14.87 23.38 -10.01
N VAL A 642 -14.09 23.02 -11.03
CA VAL A 642 -12.72 22.52 -10.89
C VAL A 642 -11.73 23.66 -10.69
N ILE A 643 -10.73 23.43 -9.85
CA ILE A 643 -9.48 24.19 -9.79
C ILE A 643 -8.43 23.29 -10.41
N THR A 644 -7.81 23.75 -11.50
CA THR A 644 -6.74 23.01 -12.19
C THR A 644 -5.38 23.42 -11.67
N ASP A 645 -4.41 22.54 -11.80
CA ASP A 645 -3.01 22.84 -11.55
C ASP A 645 -2.40 23.77 -12.64
N GLY A 646 -1.11 24.09 -12.52
CA GLY A 646 -0.38 24.91 -13.48
C GLY A 646 -0.15 24.26 -14.85
N LYS A 647 -0.31 22.93 -14.95
CA LYS A 647 -0.24 22.13 -16.19
C LYS A 647 -1.63 21.94 -16.84
N GLY A 648 -2.70 22.25 -16.11
CA GLY A 648 -4.09 22.13 -16.57
C GLY A 648 -4.82 20.88 -16.07
N LEU A 649 -4.23 20.12 -15.15
CA LEU A 649 -4.76 18.87 -14.59
C LEU A 649 -5.76 19.13 -13.46
N ASP A 650 -6.70 18.21 -13.27
CA ASP A 650 -7.75 18.30 -12.24
C ASP A 650 -7.16 18.16 -10.81
N LEU A 651 -7.03 19.28 -10.08
CA LEU A 651 -6.41 19.30 -8.75
C LEU A 651 -7.42 19.34 -7.60
N ALA A 652 -8.33 20.32 -7.62
CA ALA A 652 -9.24 20.55 -6.50
C ALA A 652 -10.62 21.03 -6.97
N ARG A 653 -11.51 21.29 -6.01
CA ARG A 653 -12.86 21.81 -6.27
C ARG A 653 -13.06 23.13 -5.55
N LYS A 654 -13.82 24.04 -6.15
CA LYS A 654 -14.17 25.31 -5.51
C LYS A 654 -15.27 25.10 -4.46
N PRO A 655 -15.03 25.46 -3.18
CA PRO A 655 -16.06 25.35 -2.15
C PRO A 655 -17.22 26.31 -2.39
N LEU A 656 -18.40 25.93 -1.89
CA LEU A 656 -19.59 26.79 -1.89
C LEU A 656 -19.50 27.87 -0.80
N VAL A 657 -18.93 27.51 0.36
CA VAL A 657 -18.58 28.42 1.44
C VAL A 657 -17.38 27.86 2.22
N GLN A 658 -16.60 28.75 2.83
CA GLN A 658 -15.44 28.42 3.67
C GLN A 658 -15.57 29.19 4.99
N PHE A 659 -15.12 28.54 6.07
CA PHE A 659 -14.98 29.09 7.41
C PHE A 659 -13.59 28.77 7.92
N ASP A 660 -12.96 29.70 8.60
CA ASP A 660 -11.56 29.64 9.02
C ASP A 660 -11.40 30.27 10.40
N LEU A 661 -10.32 29.95 11.11
CA LEU A 661 -10.03 30.56 12.40
C LEU A 661 -9.79 32.07 12.21
N ILE A 662 -9.83 32.81 13.31
CA ILE A 662 -9.46 34.23 13.29
C ILE A 662 -8.05 34.33 13.87
N ASN A 663 -7.05 34.26 13.00
CA ASN A 663 -5.63 34.19 13.33
C ASN A 663 -4.77 34.84 12.23
N GLU A 664 -3.47 34.54 12.22
CA GLU A 664 -2.50 35.02 11.24
C GLU A 664 -2.50 34.30 9.88
N TYR A 665 -3.20 33.16 9.76
CA TYR A 665 -3.23 32.32 8.57
C TYR A 665 -4.40 32.72 7.67
N GLU A 666 -4.18 33.69 6.78
CA GLU A 666 -5.20 34.18 5.84
C GLU A 666 -4.67 34.27 4.40
N GLY A 667 -5.59 34.30 3.42
CA GLY A 667 -5.24 34.43 2.01
C GLY A 667 -4.68 33.15 1.40
N TYR A 668 -3.71 33.28 0.48
CA TYR A 668 -3.04 32.12 -0.11
C TYR A 668 -1.91 31.64 0.80
N SER A 669 -1.83 30.32 1.00
CA SER A 669 -0.69 29.66 1.64
C SER A 669 0.63 30.08 1.01
N GLU A 670 1.63 30.37 1.84
CA GLU A 670 2.99 30.68 1.38
C GLU A 670 3.66 29.47 0.71
N ILE A 671 3.28 28.25 1.11
CA ILE A 671 3.76 27.01 0.52
C ILE A 671 2.79 26.56 -0.58
N PRO A 672 3.22 26.52 -1.85
CA PRO A 672 2.41 25.96 -2.93
C PRO A 672 2.40 24.43 -2.86
N PHE A 673 1.42 23.82 -3.51
CA PHE A 673 1.50 22.39 -3.83
C PHE A 673 2.72 22.16 -4.74
N VAL A 674 3.71 21.43 -4.22
CA VAL A 674 4.98 21.18 -4.90
C VAL A 674 4.71 20.50 -6.24
N GLY A 675 5.34 21.00 -7.31
CA GLY A 675 5.15 20.48 -8.68
C GLY A 675 3.84 20.87 -9.36
N LYS A 676 2.79 21.24 -8.61
CA LYS A 676 1.45 21.55 -9.16
C LYS A 676 1.25 23.03 -9.50
N GLY A 677 2.05 23.95 -8.95
CA GLY A 677 2.01 25.37 -9.34
C GLY A 677 0.75 26.13 -8.90
N VAL A 678 0.03 25.61 -7.91
CA VAL A 678 -1.16 26.22 -7.30
C VAL A 678 -0.97 26.35 -5.80
N GLN A 679 -1.51 27.42 -5.22
CA GLN A 679 -1.51 27.67 -3.77
C GLN A 679 -2.90 27.43 -3.19
N PHE A 680 -2.95 26.84 -2.00
CA PHE A 680 -4.19 26.65 -1.25
C PHE A 680 -4.69 27.99 -0.67
N TRP A 681 -6.00 28.21 -0.66
CA TRP A 681 -6.63 29.40 -0.06
C TRP A 681 -7.07 29.13 1.39
N LEU A 682 -6.36 29.69 2.36
CA LEU A 682 -6.56 29.48 3.80
C LEU A 682 -7.80 30.18 4.35
N GLY A 683 -8.22 31.31 3.78
CA GLY A 683 -9.46 31.97 4.17
C GLY A 683 -9.35 33.49 4.30
N ASP A 684 -10.36 34.09 4.93
CA ASP A 684 -10.57 35.54 5.08
C ASP A 684 -10.81 35.95 6.55
N ASN A 685 -10.36 35.15 7.51
CA ASN A 685 -10.55 35.28 8.95
C ASN A 685 -12.04 35.40 9.35
N THR A 686 -12.88 34.49 8.86
CA THR A 686 -14.34 34.57 9.01
C THR A 686 -14.88 34.04 10.35
N GLY A 687 -14.10 33.21 11.04
CA GLY A 687 -14.49 32.48 12.25
C GLY A 687 -15.18 31.15 11.93
N ILE A 688 -14.76 30.09 12.62
CA ILE A 688 -15.36 28.76 12.49
C ILE A 688 -16.80 28.70 13.02
N VAL A 689 -17.62 27.89 12.35
CA VAL A 689 -19.01 27.62 12.74
C VAL A 689 -19.27 26.12 12.64
N HIS A 690 -20.27 25.64 13.36
CA HIS A 690 -20.72 24.24 13.29
C HIS A 690 -22.11 24.10 12.65
N THR A 691 -22.57 25.15 11.98
CA THR A 691 -23.83 25.13 11.24
C THR A 691 -23.87 26.17 10.13
N TRP A 692 -24.42 25.76 8.99
CA TRP A 692 -24.64 26.63 7.83
C TRP A 692 -25.94 26.26 7.10
N THR A 693 -26.58 27.23 6.46
CA THR A 693 -27.84 27.02 5.74
C THR A 693 -27.72 27.43 4.27
N ASP A 694 -27.88 26.46 3.37
CA ASP A 694 -28.03 26.71 1.94
C ASP A 694 -29.48 27.10 1.62
N THR A 695 -29.70 28.33 1.16
CA THR A 695 -31.01 28.83 0.70
C THR A 695 -31.13 28.92 -0.81
N THR A 696 -30.15 28.41 -1.56
CA THR A 696 -30.11 28.45 -3.03
C THR A 696 -30.66 27.17 -3.68
N VAL A 697 -30.97 26.16 -2.88
CA VAL A 697 -31.57 24.88 -3.30
C VAL A 697 -33.01 25.02 -3.79
N ARG A 698 -33.45 24.04 -4.58
CA ARG A 698 -34.82 23.94 -5.10
C ARG A 698 -35.47 22.67 -4.59
N ASN A 699 -36.74 22.77 -4.17
CA ASN A 699 -37.47 21.59 -3.70
C ASN A 699 -37.57 20.51 -4.78
N GLY A 700 -37.54 19.26 -4.33
CA GLY A 700 -37.68 18.08 -5.18
C GLY A 700 -36.40 17.61 -5.88
N PHE A 701 -35.33 18.40 -5.86
CA PHE A 701 -33.99 18.00 -6.31
C PHE A 701 -33.21 17.34 -5.18
N THR A 702 -32.45 16.30 -5.48
CA THR A 702 -31.50 15.69 -4.54
C THR A 702 -30.17 16.41 -4.65
N TYR A 703 -29.60 16.76 -3.51
CA TYR A 703 -28.29 17.40 -3.39
C TYR A 703 -27.39 16.54 -2.51
N TYR A 704 -26.11 16.53 -2.85
CA TYR A 704 -25.04 15.90 -2.09
C TYR A 704 -24.19 17.01 -1.50
N TYR A 705 -24.02 17.01 -0.19
CA TYR A 705 -23.17 17.96 0.53
C TYR A 705 -22.01 17.23 1.18
N ALA A 706 -20.83 17.86 1.14
CA ALA A 706 -19.67 17.44 1.92
C ALA A 706 -19.18 18.61 2.77
N VAL A 707 -18.75 18.34 4.00
CA VAL A 707 -18.00 19.31 4.82
C VAL A 707 -16.62 18.74 5.05
N THR A 708 -15.58 19.43 4.63
CA THR A 708 -14.20 19.04 4.83
C THR A 708 -13.56 19.92 5.87
N ALA A 709 -12.56 19.39 6.57
CA ALA A 709 -11.64 20.16 7.39
C ALA A 709 -10.32 20.37 6.64
N TYR A 710 -9.61 21.45 6.92
CA TYR A 710 -8.26 21.67 6.40
C TYR A 710 -7.36 22.30 7.45
N ASP A 711 -6.07 22.05 7.31
CA ASP A 711 -5.00 22.63 8.13
C ASP A 711 -4.32 23.82 7.41
N HIS A 712 -3.37 24.47 8.09
CA HIS A 712 -2.55 25.54 7.50
C HIS A 712 -1.16 25.09 7.04
N GLY A 713 -0.82 23.79 7.16
CA GLY A 713 0.51 23.26 6.88
C GLY A 713 1.62 23.89 7.74
N SER A 714 2.86 23.86 7.25
CA SER A 714 4.00 24.48 7.95
C SER A 714 5.00 25.09 6.98
N VAL A 715 5.18 26.42 7.09
CA VAL A 715 6.19 27.16 6.31
C VAL A 715 7.60 26.74 6.70
N GLU A 716 7.84 26.46 7.99
CA GLU A 716 9.14 26.06 8.51
C GLU A 716 9.56 24.68 7.96
N LEU A 717 8.61 23.74 7.92
CA LEU A 717 8.84 22.38 7.42
C LEU A 717 8.60 22.26 5.90
N LYS A 718 8.19 23.34 5.23
CA LYS A 718 7.79 23.36 3.80
C LYS A 718 6.66 22.36 3.48
N ILE A 719 5.76 22.15 4.42
CA ILE A 719 4.60 21.28 4.28
C ILE A 719 3.42 22.13 3.79
N PRO A 720 2.83 21.82 2.62
CA PRO A 720 1.64 22.53 2.13
C PRO A 720 0.41 22.16 2.97
N PRO A 721 -0.63 23.01 3.00
CA PRO A 721 -1.90 22.69 3.63
C PRO A 721 -2.55 21.42 3.06
N SER A 722 -3.19 20.62 3.91
CA SER A 722 -3.98 19.46 3.53
C SER A 722 -5.47 19.64 3.85
N GLU A 723 -6.33 19.00 3.06
CA GLU A 723 -7.78 19.03 3.23
C GLU A 723 -8.32 17.60 3.28
N THR A 724 -9.23 17.31 4.22
CA THR A 724 -9.82 15.98 4.34
C THR A 724 -10.60 15.62 3.09
N ASN A 725 -10.53 14.36 2.66
CA ASN A 725 -11.34 13.89 1.55
C ASN A 725 -12.85 13.95 1.83
N TYR A 726 -13.62 13.78 0.77
CA TYR A 726 -15.03 13.40 0.84
C TYR A 726 -15.29 12.34 -0.22
N SER A 727 -15.89 11.22 0.18
CA SER A 727 -16.11 10.09 -0.72
C SER A 727 -17.56 9.63 -0.72
N ILE A 728 -18.01 9.26 -1.92
CA ILE A 728 -19.20 8.44 -2.17
C ILE A 728 -18.74 7.31 -3.08
N THR A 729 -18.99 6.07 -2.67
CA THR A 729 -18.72 4.89 -3.49
C THR A 729 -20.02 4.48 -4.15
N LEU A 730 -20.03 4.49 -5.49
CA LEU A 730 -21.17 4.06 -6.29
C LEU A 730 -20.99 2.62 -6.75
N SER A 731 -22.08 1.85 -6.72
CA SER A 731 -22.15 0.56 -7.39
C SER A 731 -22.01 0.74 -8.92
N PRO A 732 -21.74 -0.33 -9.67
CA PRO A 732 -21.81 -0.29 -11.14
C PRO A 732 -23.18 0.15 -11.69
N SER A 733 -24.27 -0.03 -10.92
CA SER A 733 -25.62 0.45 -11.26
C SER A 733 -25.85 1.94 -10.96
N GLY A 734 -24.92 2.60 -10.28
CA GLY A 734 -25.01 4.01 -9.87
C GLY A 734 -25.75 4.22 -8.53
N ASP A 735 -25.98 3.15 -7.77
CA ASP A 735 -26.54 3.23 -6.42
C ASP A 735 -25.42 3.55 -5.41
N ILE A 736 -25.76 4.25 -4.32
CA ILE A 736 -24.78 4.60 -3.30
C ILE A 736 -24.58 3.40 -2.39
N GLU A 737 -23.37 2.82 -2.40
CA GLU A 737 -22.98 1.71 -1.54
C GLU A 737 -22.43 2.23 -0.21
N GLU A 738 -21.53 3.21 -0.27
CA GLU A 738 -20.87 3.80 0.88
C GLU A 738 -20.74 5.32 0.72
N LYS A 739 -20.68 6.04 1.83
CA LYS A 739 -20.35 7.47 1.87
C LYS A 739 -19.58 7.81 3.14
N GLY A 740 -18.71 8.81 3.05
CA GLY A 740 -18.00 9.35 4.21
C GLY A 740 -18.96 9.88 5.31
N PRO A 741 -18.50 9.92 6.58
CA PRO A 741 -19.25 10.52 7.68
C PRO A 741 -19.47 12.03 7.48
N ASN A 742 -18.61 12.65 6.68
CA ASN A 742 -18.65 14.06 6.33
C ASN A 742 -19.52 14.39 5.10
N VAL A 743 -20.21 13.39 4.53
CA VAL A 743 -21.09 13.54 3.37
C VAL A 743 -22.56 13.28 3.74
N VAL A 744 -23.49 14.09 3.24
CA VAL A 744 -24.93 13.96 3.47
C VAL A 744 -25.74 14.17 2.20
N ILE A 745 -26.84 13.43 2.09
CA ILE A 745 -27.78 13.49 0.96
C ILE A 745 -29.02 14.22 1.43
N ALA A 746 -29.40 15.28 0.73
CA ALA A 746 -30.50 16.16 1.12
C ALA A 746 -31.45 16.42 -0.05
N ARG A 747 -32.74 16.14 0.16
CA ARG A 747 -33.82 16.51 -0.77
C ARG A 747 -34.78 17.49 -0.09
N PRO A 748 -34.65 18.81 -0.30
CA PRO A 748 -35.56 19.78 0.26
C PRO A 748 -36.97 19.62 -0.29
N GLU A 749 -37.96 19.76 0.59
CA GLU A 749 -39.38 19.68 0.25
C GLU A 749 -40.19 20.73 1.03
N ALA A 750 -41.35 21.10 0.48
CA ALA A 750 -42.28 21.94 1.20
C ALA A 750 -42.97 21.14 2.32
N PRO A 751 -43.26 21.75 3.48
CA PRO A 751 -44.00 21.10 4.54
C PRO A 751 -45.35 20.54 4.05
N ALA A 752 -45.73 19.38 4.59
CA ALA A 752 -47.05 18.82 4.34
C ALA A 752 -48.17 19.80 4.77
N ALA A 753 -49.30 19.76 4.07
CA ALA A 753 -50.46 20.59 4.43
C ALA A 753 -50.90 20.31 5.87
N GLY A 754 -50.97 21.37 6.69
CA GLY A 754 -51.31 21.26 8.12
C GLY A 754 -50.12 21.05 9.07
N TYR A 755 -48.89 21.04 8.57
CA TYR A 755 -47.69 21.02 9.41
C TYR A 755 -47.67 22.21 10.40
N VAL A 756 -47.48 21.90 11.67
CA VAL A 756 -47.27 22.89 12.73
C VAL A 756 -45.81 22.82 13.14
N ALA A 757 -45.10 23.93 13.00
CA ALA A 757 -43.68 23.98 13.35
C ALA A 757 -43.46 23.70 14.85
N ALA A 758 -42.47 22.87 15.14
CA ALA A 758 -41.99 22.66 16.50
C ALA A 758 -41.63 24.01 17.14
N ARG A 759 -42.07 24.22 18.37
CA ARG A 759 -41.75 25.40 19.17
C ARG A 759 -41.64 25.01 20.64
N LEU A 760 -40.79 25.73 21.36
CA LEU A 760 -40.72 25.64 22.81
C LEU A 760 -41.81 26.54 23.38
N ASP A 761 -42.70 25.98 24.20
CA ASP A 761 -43.89 26.70 24.68
C ASP A 761 -43.56 27.65 25.84
N SER A 762 -42.81 27.19 26.85
CA SER A 762 -42.30 28.05 27.92
C SER A 762 -41.00 27.50 28.53
N VAL A 763 -40.06 28.39 28.83
CA VAL A 763 -38.87 28.08 29.64
C VAL A 763 -39.12 28.62 31.05
N LYS A 764 -38.93 27.78 32.08
CA LYS A 764 -39.13 28.16 33.48
C LYS A 764 -37.91 27.74 34.29
N LEU A 765 -37.38 28.66 35.10
CA LEU A 765 -36.36 28.33 36.09
C LEU A 765 -36.98 27.41 37.15
N LEU A 766 -36.35 26.27 37.42
CA LEU A 766 -36.81 25.33 38.44
C LEU A 766 -36.68 25.95 39.84
N SER A 767 -37.58 25.53 40.73
CA SER A 767 -37.62 26.04 42.11
C SER A 767 -36.30 25.71 42.84
N GLY A 768 -35.65 26.73 43.39
CA GLY A 768 -34.32 26.62 44.02
C GLY A 768 -33.14 27.05 43.13
N GLY A 769 -33.38 27.34 41.84
CA GLY A 769 -32.35 27.92 40.97
C GLY A 769 -32.01 29.36 41.34
N THR A 770 -30.72 29.69 41.38
CA THR A 770 -30.18 31.01 41.75
C THR A 770 -29.63 31.81 40.56
N THR A 771 -29.67 31.25 39.35
CA THR A 771 -29.04 31.86 38.16
C THR A 771 -29.78 33.10 37.66
N THR A 772 -29.00 34.11 37.25
CA THR A 772 -29.47 35.28 36.49
C THR A 772 -29.26 35.14 34.98
N GLY A 773 -28.74 33.99 34.52
CA GLY A 773 -28.48 33.70 33.13
C GLY A 773 -29.75 33.68 32.28
N ARG A 774 -29.62 34.01 31.00
CA ARG A 774 -30.71 33.92 30.01
C ARG A 774 -30.41 32.76 29.08
N MET A 775 -31.41 31.91 28.84
CA MET A 775 -31.33 30.81 27.88
C MET A 775 -32.03 31.20 26.58
N GLY A 776 -31.32 31.08 25.47
CA GLY A 776 -31.90 31.06 24.13
C GLY A 776 -31.98 29.62 23.61
N TYR A 777 -32.83 29.38 22.62
CA TYR A 777 -32.87 28.11 21.91
C TYR A 777 -33.02 28.34 20.41
N LYS A 778 -32.47 27.43 19.61
CA LYS A 778 -32.69 27.34 18.17
C LYS A 778 -32.99 25.88 17.86
N ILE A 779 -34.14 25.61 17.25
CA ILE A 779 -34.49 24.25 16.83
C ILE A 779 -33.74 23.98 15.53
N MET A 780 -32.81 23.02 15.57
CA MET A 780 -32.00 22.63 14.42
C MET A 780 -32.70 21.55 13.60
N ASP A 781 -33.07 20.45 14.25
CA ASP A 781 -33.87 19.38 13.65
C ASP A 781 -35.26 19.30 14.29
N PRO A 782 -36.31 19.82 13.62
CA PRO A 782 -37.67 19.75 14.14
C PRO A 782 -38.24 18.32 14.12
N SER A 783 -37.67 17.38 13.35
CA SER A 783 -38.17 16.01 13.26
C SER A 783 -37.88 15.18 14.51
N LEU A 784 -36.84 15.56 15.26
CA LEU A 784 -36.48 14.94 16.54
C LEU A 784 -37.27 15.51 17.73
N ILE A 785 -37.98 16.62 17.54
CA ILE A 785 -38.75 17.27 18.61
C ILE A 785 -40.09 16.54 18.77
N LYS A 786 -40.24 15.87 19.91
CA LYS A 786 -41.47 15.15 20.27
C LYS A 786 -42.51 16.09 20.89
N ASP A 787 -43.78 15.95 20.48
CA ASP A 787 -44.88 16.77 20.96
C ASP A 787 -45.22 16.51 22.44
N GLY A 788 -45.45 17.58 23.21
CA GLY A 788 -45.79 17.50 24.63
C GLY A 788 -44.66 17.07 25.56
N HIS A 789 -43.42 16.92 25.07
CA HIS A 789 -42.28 16.55 25.90
C HIS A 789 -41.78 17.73 26.74
N VAL A 790 -41.33 17.43 27.96
CA VAL A 790 -40.78 18.39 28.91
C VAL A 790 -39.32 18.04 29.16
N TYR A 791 -38.43 19.01 28.95
CA TYR A 791 -36.99 18.83 29.13
C TYR A 791 -36.47 19.67 30.30
N HIS A 792 -35.52 19.12 31.04
CA HIS A 792 -34.70 19.83 32.00
C HIS A 792 -33.32 20.08 31.41
N ILE A 793 -32.89 21.35 31.47
CA ILE A 793 -31.52 21.74 31.17
C ILE A 793 -30.85 22.14 32.48
N THR A 794 -29.73 21.52 32.79
CA THR A 794 -28.91 21.83 33.97
C THR A 794 -27.57 22.34 33.48
N PHE A 795 -27.09 23.44 34.05
CA PHE A 795 -25.75 23.97 33.81
C PHE A 795 -24.94 23.79 35.09
N GLU A 796 -23.73 23.25 34.98
CA GLU A 796 -22.77 23.12 36.05
C GLU A 796 -21.58 24.04 35.77
N ASP A 797 -21.15 24.81 36.77
CA ASP A 797 -20.04 25.76 36.68
C ASP A 797 -18.77 25.20 37.34
N THR A 798 -17.65 25.92 37.21
CA THR A 798 -16.35 25.51 37.75
C THR A 798 -16.19 25.70 39.28
N LEU A 799 -17.21 26.20 40.00
CA LEU A 799 -17.24 26.41 41.46
C LEU A 799 -15.99 27.10 42.06
N ILE A 800 -15.34 28.03 41.35
CA ILE A 800 -14.20 28.78 41.89
C ILE A 800 -14.71 29.98 42.71
N GLU A 801 -14.69 29.86 44.05
CA GLU A 801 -15.00 30.97 44.96
C GLU A 801 -13.86 32.02 44.93
N ILE A 802 -14.06 33.13 44.20
CA ILE A 802 -13.14 34.27 44.22
C ILE A 802 -13.57 35.26 45.31
N ASN A 803 -12.76 35.42 46.36
CA ASN A 803 -13.02 36.44 47.38
C ASN A 803 -12.78 37.85 46.78
N ASN A 804 -13.86 38.62 46.61
CA ASN A 804 -13.90 40.05 46.20
C ASN A 804 -13.49 40.39 44.75
N GLY A 805 -14.06 39.69 43.76
CA GLY A 805 -14.08 40.12 42.35
C GLY A 805 -15.40 39.75 41.66
N PRO A 806 -15.74 40.31 40.48
CA PRO A 806 -16.85 39.81 39.68
C PRO A 806 -16.56 38.37 39.29
N ASP A 807 -17.57 37.54 39.49
CA ASP A 807 -17.51 36.10 39.24
C ASP A 807 -17.27 35.82 37.75
N THR A 808 -16.30 34.96 37.45
CA THR A 808 -15.95 34.55 36.08
C THR A 808 -16.38 33.10 35.81
N LEU A 809 -17.51 32.65 36.38
CA LEU A 809 -18.06 31.32 36.12
C LEU A 809 -18.14 31.07 34.62
N ARG A 810 -17.40 30.06 34.17
CA ARG A 810 -17.61 29.43 32.87
C ARG A 810 -18.45 28.19 33.13
N THR A 811 -19.51 28.00 32.34
CA THR A 811 -20.22 26.73 32.29
C THR A 811 -19.21 25.64 31.95
N ASN A 812 -19.07 24.66 32.83
CA ASN A 812 -18.17 23.52 32.66
C ASN A 812 -18.89 22.37 31.96
N TYR A 813 -20.12 22.08 32.38
CA TYR A 813 -20.97 21.03 31.80
C TYR A 813 -22.42 21.53 31.63
N PHE A 814 -23.14 20.93 30.69
CA PHE A 814 -24.60 20.99 30.69
C PHE A 814 -25.23 19.65 30.36
N TYR A 815 -26.37 19.41 31.03
CA TYR A 815 -27.18 18.21 30.85
C TYR A 815 -28.52 18.60 30.23
N LEU A 816 -28.94 17.86 29.20
CA LEU A 816 -30.32 17.89 28.70
C LEU A 816 -30.98 16.56 29.05
N THR A 817 -32.04 16.60 29.84
CA THR A 817 -32.77 15.41 30.28
C THR A 817 -34.24 15.53 29.88
N ASP A 818 -34.78 14.54 29.19
CA ASP A 818 -36.22 14.39 28.97
C ASP A 818 -36.87 13.89 30.26
N VAL A 819 -37.73 14.72 30.84
CA VAL A 819 -38.44 14.45 32.11
C VAL A 819 -39.94 14.27 31.90
N THR A 820 -40.38 14.04 30.66
CA THR A 820 -41.79 13.81 30.32
C THR A 820 -42.38 12.68 31.15
N LYS A 821 -41.58 11.64 31.44
CA LYS A 821 -41.89 10.60 32.41
C LYS A 821 -41.02 10.81 33.66
N ALA A 822 -41.58 11.47 34.66
CA ALA A 822 -40.86 11.83 35.89
C ALA A 822 -40.20 10.63 36.62
N ASP A 823 -40.75 9.42 36.46
CA ASP A 823 -40.25 8.20 37.11
C ASP A 823 -39.11 7.52 36.35
N THR A 824 -38.87 7.91 35.08
CA THR A 824 -37.83 7.37 34.20
C THR A 824 -37.25 8.49 33.32
N PRO A 825 -36.49 9.44 33.90
CA PRO A 825 -35.83 10.49 33.13
C PRO A 825 -34.80 9.89 32.17
N ASP A 826 -34.71 10.45 30.97
CA ASP A 826 -33.78 10.01 29.92
C ASP A 826 -32.79 11.14 29.61
N THR A 827 -31.50 10.93 29.89
CA THR A 827 -30.46 11.93 29.64
C THR A 827 -30.08 11.89 28.16
N LEU A 828 -30.47 12.94 27.43
CA LEU A 828 -30.28 13.06 25.99
C LEU A 828 -28.91 13.65 25.62
N ILE A 829 -28.38 14.55 26.45
CA ILE A 829 -27.07 15.17 26.29
C ILE A 829 -26.40 15.25 27.65
N ALA A 830 -25.14 14.80 27.72
CA ALA A 830 -24.21 15.06 28.79
C ALA A 830 -22.92 15.56 28.14
N ARG A 831 -22.67 16.87 28.19
CA ARG A 831 -21.50 17.53 27.59
C ARG A 831 -20.84 18.46 28.56
#